data_AF-A0A7W6BUH6-F1
#
_entry.id   AF-A0A7W6BUH6-F1
#
_cell.length_a   1.000
_cell.length_b   1.000
_cell.length_c   1.000
_cell.angle_alpha   90.00
_cell.angle_beta   90.00
_cell.angle_gamma   90.00
#
_symmetry.space_group_name_H-M   'P 1'
#
loop_
_entity.id
_entity.type
_entity.pdbx_description
1 polymer ?
#
loop_
_entity_poly.entity_id
_entity_poly.type
_entity_poly.pdbx_seq_one_letter_code
_entity_poly.pdbx_strand_id
1 'polypeptide(L)'
;MAALIYRRAFSDSYGLTLLGSGEVPSISETRRRIFLAERRTDIGRPDHFYKGYLQHRLGDARDVSELPWIVLRSLAGRYLERRDGLVAVRYELFGEWHELLPFLSPLAVIIAFLVEEDRGPGPGVDPRPFLASEIGDTALIGAVDPGLEDIVRRKGLNELHMHLNGSTELDVLWPDACAAPVAVYAELKDAERKSPEPTAELYEQLEPGLTPYGIYRRLRAARRVRRHLVMELASDLEVGRADGRPATGLAALSEAAEFGRSDMDWPYPRWPALSLHPARVLFRGRAYRPIVEEAGFLYACLSALKRDPGHRAIGTGLYFNLLVLTQLARLAVQQVDESGFDQFQKYTLLGTRERIERRYGDRFRQLNVREPFQTLSHLEGRFAPKASAAGTCALITDIVKGYLEFRRCPHAKEARRLEGPPPPCLTGHSCGGEGCGGIGRPEAELFLVAHFIKRLPSARNDYARRFRDSDLRATLDEQARILCALVKGNATVRALLQGVDGASNELHAPPEPFAPAFRLVRRAGIPRATFHVGEDFRHLLSGIRAVAEALAFLDLQSGDRIGHATALGIDPALWLDRTAPRAVLSRLEALDNAVFAHRALAAIGGFAGDLLRLESLIAVHSDALYDAERSPDLLHRAWELRRLDPLAVRAVERSLQEGGRPATATTVAEEARFMASTTIDETRAAELRLVADTVARSGSAYELFSQRHALDPARAMDPVDIDAAVISLEAFAALQDHVLGLVNNRGVALETLPTSNLRISFYDEMAEHHLYRWLGLVGPVIVNRPTICVGSDDPGIFATNLRNEYAVIGSVLRHRFKLTSAEATRTLEKLNDNGRVHRFVPPGVGFKRPRDT
;
A
#
# COMPACT_ATOMS: atom_id res chain seq x y z
N MET A 1 3.78 13.60 19.84
CA MET A 1 2.76 14.08 20.82
C MET A 1 2.30 15.52 20.58
N ALA A 2 2.96 16.31 19.73
CA ALA A 2 2.72 17.75 19.68
C ALA A 2 1.59 18.20 18.74
N ALA A 3 0.98 17.30 17.94
CA ALA A 3 -0.25 17.57 17.19
C ALA A 3 -1.54 17.28 18.00
N LEU A 4 -1.42 16.85 19.27
CA LEU A 4 -2.54 16.52 20.16
C LEU A 4 -3.65 17.59 20.10
N ILE A 5 -4.93 17.22 20.15
CA ILE A 5 -6.08 18.13 19.99
C ILE A 5 -6.23 18.66 18.56
N TYR A 6 -5.20 19.25 17.96
CA TYR A 6 -5.27 19.78 16.59
C TYR A 6 -5.57 18.68 15.56
N ARG A 7 -4.96 17.50 15.70
CA ARG A 7 -5.22 16.35 14.81
C ARG A 7 -6.67 15.85 14.83
N ARG A 8 -7.44 16.16 15.88
CA ARG A 8 -8.86 15.77 16.02
C ARG A 8 -9.82 16.96 15.82
N ALA A 9 -9.32 18.15 15.49
CA ALA A 9 -10.12 19.36 15.40
C ALA A 9 -11.22 19.29 14.33
N PHE A 10 -11.02 18.47 13.29
CA PHE A 10 -11.97 18.26 12.20
C PHE A 10 -12.57 16.84 12.20
N SER A 11 -12.63 16.18 13.36
CA SER A 11 -13.20 14.83 13.52
C SER A 11 -14.57 14.81 14.24
N ASP A 12 -15.26 15.95 14.31
CA ASP A 12 -16.54 16.10 15.02
C ASP A 12 -17.74 15.61 14.18
N SER A 13 -17.96 14.28 14.13
CA SER A 13 -19.08 13.68 13.37
C SER A 13 -20.46 14.17 13.81
N TYR A 14 -20.66 14.42 15.11
CA TYR A 14 -21.95 14.93 15.60
C TYR A 14 -22.16 16.40 15.22
N GLY A 15 -21.11 17.23 15.35
CA GLY A 15 -21.13 18.61 14.85
C GLY A 15 -21.41 18.69 13.35
N LEU A 16 -20.89 17.75 12.56
CA LEU A 16 -21.22 17.62 11.14
C LEU A 16 -22.71 17.31 10.92
N THR A 17 -23.31 16.43 11.73
CA THR A 17 -24.75 16.14 11.66
C THR A 17 -25.61 17.35 12.00
N LEU A 18 -25.24 18.15 13.02
CA LEU A 18 -25.93 19.40 13.36
C LEU A 18 -25.87 20.40 12.18
N LEU A 19 -24.68 20.60 11.60
CA LEU A 19 -24.53 21.46 10.42
C LEU A 19 -25.37 20.94 9.24
N GLY A 20 -25.42 19.61 9.08
CA GLY A 20 -26.23 18.92 8.10
C GLY A 20 -27.75 19.01 8.32
N SER A 21 -28.19 19.49 9.49
CA SER A 21 -29.60 19.83 9.78
C SER A 21 -29.84 21.35 9.84
N GLY A 22 -28.84 22.16 9.48
CA GLY A 22 -28.92 23.62 9.47
C GLY A 22 -28.53 24.30 10.79
N GLU A 23 -28.08 23.55 11.79
CA GLU A 23 -27.70 24.04 13.12
C GLU A 23 -26.18 24.19 13.26
N VAL A 24 -25.72 25.32 13.80
CA VAL A 24 -24.29 25.55 14.04
C VAL A 24 -23.93 25.08 15.46
N PRO A 25 -22.99 24.13 15.62
CA PRO A 25 -22.59 23.64 16.94
C PRO A 25 -21.92 24.72 17.78
N SER A 26 -22.13 24.68 19.11
CA SER A 26 -21.43 25.59 20.00
C SER A 26 -19.95 25.20 20.15
N ILE A 27 -19.08 26.20 20.30
CA ILE A 27 -17.64 25.97 20.49
C ILE A 27 -17.33 25.14 21.74
N SER A 28 -18.12 25.29 22.81
CA SER A 28 -17.96 24.54 24.06
C SER A 28 -18.19 23.04 23.86
N GLU A 29 -19.23 22.67 23.12
CA GLU A 29 -19.53 21.28 22.82
C GLU A 29 -18.55 20.69 21.81
N THR A 30 -18.14 21.46 20.79
CA THR A 30 -17.11 21.03 19.84
C THR A 30 -15.78 20.74 20.55
N ARG A 31 -15.31 21.63 21.43
CA ARG A 31 -14.11 21.39 22.25
C ARG A 31 -14.22 20.13 23.10
N ARG A 32 -15.39 19.89 23.70
CA ARG A 32 -15.67 18.67 24.47
C ARG A 32 -15.55 17.42 23.59
N ARG A 33 -16.09 17.44 22.37
CA ARG A 33 -16.01 16.32 21.43
C ARG A 33 -14.60 16.08 20.91
N ILE A 34 -13.83 17.14 20.63
CA ILE A 34 -12.40 17.04 20.28
C ILE A 34 -11.62 16.37 21.42
N PHE A 35 -11.86 16.80 22.68
CA PHE A 35 -11.26 16.17 23.85
C PHE A 35 -11.60 14.67 23.94
N LEU A 36 -12.88 14.30 23.80
CA LEU A 36 -13.30 12.91 23.89
C LEU A 36 -12.72 12.06 22.76
N ALA A 37 -12.62 12.60 21.54
CA ALA A 37 -11.98 11.91 20.41
C ALA A 37 -10.50 11.66 20.69
N GLU A 38 -9.77 12.65 21.22
CA GLU A 38 -8.36 12.51 21.58
C GLU A 38 -8.16 11.51 22.74
N ARG A 39 -9.00 11.59 23.78
CA ARG A 39 -8.96 10.72 24.96
C ARG A 39 -9.21 9.24 24.65
N ARG A 40 -9.84 8.93 23.53
CA ARG A 40 -10.05 7.55 23.05
C ARG A 40 -8.80 6.95 22.41
N THR A 41 -7.84 7.76 21.98
CA THR A 41 -6.61 7.28 21.32
C THR A 41 -5.54 6.78 22.29
N ASP A 42 -5.56 7.24 23.53
CA ASP A 42 -4.66 6.77 24.58
C ASP A 42 -5.44 6.80 25.91
N ILE A 43 -5.99 5.64 26.27
CA ILE A 43 -6.87 5.56 27.44
C ILE A 43 -6.13 5.56 28.77
N GLY A 44 -4.81 5.40 28.75
CA GLY A 44 -3.96 5.29 29.94
C GLY A 44 -3.63 6.65 30.56
N ARG A 45 -3.82 7.76 29.84
CA ARG A 45 -3.53 9.11 30.36
C ARG A 45 -4.71 9.73 31.12
N PRO A 46 -4.44 10.52 32.16
CA PRO A 46 -5.49 11.18 32.94
C PRO A 46 -6.10 12.38 32.20
N ASP A 47 -7.37 12.69 32.48
CA ASP A 47 -8.13 13.76 31.82
C ASP A 47 -7.45 15.15 31.87
N HIS A 48 -6.80 15.49 32.99
CA HIS A 48 -6.17 16.81 33.15
C HIS A 48 -5.05 17.04 32.13
N PHE A 49 -4.41 15.98 31.64
CA PHE A 49 -3.42 16.04 30.56
C PHE A 49 -4.06 16.61 29.29
N TYR A 50 -5.14 15.99 28.80
CA TYR A 50 -5.82 16.43 27.57
C TYR A 50 -6.52 17.77 27.75
N LYS A 51 -7.17 18.01 28.89
CA LYS A 51 -7.85 19.27 29.18
C LYS A 51 -6.88 20.45 29.21
N GLY A 52 -5.66 20.25 29.72
CA GLY A 52 -4.58 21.24 29.68
C GLY A 52 -4.19 21.63 28.25
N TYR A 53 -3.94 20.64 27.38
CA TYR A 53 -3.64 20.91 25.97
C TYR A 53 -4.82 21.53 25.22
N LEU A 54 -6.05 21.09 25.48
CA LEU A 54 -7.26 21.66 24.87
C LEU A 54 -7.37 23.14 25.22
N GLN A 55 -7.21 23.50 26.49
CA GLN A 55 -7.27 24.90 26.95
C GLN A 55 -6.13 25.72 26.34
N HIS A 56 -4.90 25.20 26.31
CA HIS A 56 -3.77 25.93 25.75
C HIS A 56 -3.90 26.19 24.23
N ARG A 57 -4.47 25.24 23.48
CA ARG A 57 -4.49 25.26 22.01
C ARG A 57 -5.74 25.89 21.41
N LEU A 58 -6.88 25.64 22.03
CA LEU A 58 -8.20 26.04 21.53
C LEU A 58 -8.97 26.88 22.54
N GLY A 59 -8.42 27.21 23.71
CA GLY A 59 -9.10 27.92 24.80
C GLY A 59 -9.62 29.31 24.43
N ASP A 60 -8.97 29.97 23.47
CA ASP A 60 -9.31 31.32 23.03
C ASP A 60 -10.36 31.35 21.90
N ALA A 61 -10.63 30.23 21.23
CA ALA A 61 -11.56 30.17 20.09
C ALA A 61 -13.00 30.50 20.53
N ARG A 62 -13.63 31.56 20.02
CA ARG A 62 -14.95 31.99 20.53
C ARG A 62 -16.12 31.35 19.79
N ASP A 63 -15.89 30.90 18.57
CA ASP A 63 -16.87 30.31 17.68
C ASP A 63 -16.20 29.22 16.82
N VAL A 64 -16.98 28.27 16.30
CA VAL A 64 -16.45 27.19 15.45
C VAL A 64 -15.86 27.71 14.13
N SER A 65 -16.29 28.89 13.67
CA SER A 65 -15.76 29.56 12.48
C SER A 65 -14.28 29.95 12.60
N GLU A 66 -13.76 30.10 13.82
CA GLU A 66 -12.34 30.44 14.05
C GLU A 66 -11.42 29.20 13.98
N LEU A 67 -11.98 27.98 14.13
CA LEU A 67 -11.20 26.75 14.23
C LEU A 67 -10.32 26.47 13.01
N PRO A 68 -10.81 26.58 11.75
CA PRO A 68 -9.97 26.32 10.58
C PRO A 68 -8.67 27.12 10.58
N TRP A 69 -8.76 28.44 10.84
CA TRP A 69 -7.59 29.31 10.86
C TRP A 69 -6.66 29.01 12.04
N ILE A 70 -7.20 28.93 13.26
CA ILE A 70 -6.41 28.67 14.48
C ILE A 70 -5.64 27.35 14.36
N VAL A 71 -6.29 26.29 13.91
CA VAL A 71 -5.69 24.96 13.82
C VAL A 71 -4.64 24.90 12.71
N LEU A 72 -5.01 25.30 11.49
CA LEU A 72 -4.13 25.15 10.32
C LEU A 72 -2.90 26.05 10.43
N ARG A 73 -3.03 27.30 10.91
CA ARG A 73 -1.88 28.19 11.14
C ARG A 73 -0.93 27.65 12.20
N SER A 74 -1.47 27.02 13.25
CA SER A 74 -0.66 26.47 14.35
C SER A 74 0.13 25.25 13.89
N LEU A 75 -0.50 24.39 13.07
CA LEU A 75 0.19 23.27 12.43
C LEU A 75 1.24 23.77 11.43
N ALA A 76 0.91 24.77 10.61
CA ALA A 76 1.82 25.39 9.65
C ALA A 76 3.08 25.95 10.33
N GLY A 77 2.91 26.82 11.34
CA GLY A 77 4.04 27.44 12.05
C GLY A 77 4.94 26.41 12.78
N ARG A 78 4.35 25.30 13.24
CA ARG A 78 5.10 24.20 13.85
C ARG A 78 5.87 23.40 12.81
N TYR A 79 5.20 22.84 11.81
CA TYR A 79 5.76 21.79 10.98
C TYR A 79 6.45 22.30 9.71
N LEU A 80 6.06 23.45 9.21
CA LEU A 80 6.54 23.95 7.92
C LEU A 80 7.57 25.06 8.11
N GLU A 81 8.52 25.10 7.20
CA GLU A 81 9.49 26.17 7.06
C GLU A 81 9.77 26.40 5.58
N ARG A 82 10.36 27.56 5.29
CA ARG A 82 10.93 27.80 3.98
C ARG A 82 12.41 27.54 3.99
N ARG A 83 12.85 26.63 3.13
CA ARG A 83 14.24 26.21 3.02
C ARG A 83 14.64 26.12 1.55
N ASP A 84 15.74 26.78 1.19
CA ASP A 84 16.23 26.86 -0.20
C ASP A 84 15.16 27.35 -1.19
N GLY A 85 14.33 28.29 -0.74
CA GLY A 85 13.23 28.85 -1.53
C GLY A 85 11.99 27.97 -1.63
N LEU A 86 11.97 26.77 -1.06
CA LEU A 86 10.85 25.82 -1.12
C LEU A 86 10.14 25.70 0.23
N VAL A 87 8.82 25.46 0.20
CA VAL A 87 8.10 25.00 1.39
C VAL A 87 8.51 23.57 1.70
N ALA A 88 8.95 23.34 2.93
CA ALA A 88 9.45 22.06 3.40
C ALA A 88 8.94 21.77 4.81
N VAL A 89 8.92 20.48 5.17
CA VAL A 89 8.71 20.09 6.56
C VAL A 89 10.01 20.29 7.34
N ARG A 90 9.94 20.83 8.55
CA ARG A 90 11.09 20.93 9.46
C ARG A 90 11.64 19.53 9.71
N TYR A 91 12.93 19.35 9.45
CA TYR A 91 13.58 18.03 9.51
C TYR A 91 13.34 17.30 10.84
N GLU A 92 13.58 17.99 11.96
CA GLU A 92 13.44 17.47 13.33
C GLU A 92 12.00 17.04 13.69
N LEU A 93 11.01 17.49 12.93
CA LEU A 93 9.59 17.22 13.15
C LEU A 93 8.98 16.34 12.06
N PHE A 94 9.79 15.81 11.13
CA PHE A 94 9.28 15.06 9.98
C PHE A 94 8.56 13.78 10.40
N GLY A 95 9.07 13.04 11.40
CA GLY A 95 8.38 11.86 11.92
C GLY A 95 6.98 12.18 12.47
N GLU A 96 6.87 13.23 13.29
CA GLU A 96 5.56 13.68 13.82
C GLU A 96 4.62 14.19 12.72
N TRP A 97 5.15 14.83 11.67
CA TRP A 97 4.37 15.25 10.50
C TRP A 97 3.85 14.05 9.72
N HIS A 98 4.69 13.05 9.50
CA HIS A 98 4.34 11.84 8.77
C HIS A 98 3.19 11.07 9.42
N GLU A 99 3.20 10.96 10.76
CA GLU A 99 2.10 10.38 11.54
C GLU A 99 0.82 11.22 11.53
N LEU A 100 0.90 12.52 11.20
CA LEU A 100 -0.25 13.42 11.16
C LEU A 100 -1.03 13.31 9.85
N LEU A 101 -0.37 12.93 8.75
CA LEU A 101 -0.93 12.91 7.40
C LEU A 101 -2.26 12.15 7.26
N PRO A 102 -2.52 11.03 7.98
CA PRO A 102 -3.81 10.33 7.89
C PRO A 102 -5.02 11.12 8.41
N PHE A 103 -4.81 12.14 9.25
CA PHE A 103 -5.89 12.81 9.99
C PHE A 103 -6.48 14.05 9.30
N LEU A 104 -5.74 14.66 8.37
CA LEU A 104 -6.10 15.96 7.81
C LEU A 104 -5.52 16.16 6.40
N SER A 105 -5.98 17.21 5.72
CA SER A 105 -5.42 17.67 4.45
C SER A 105 -4.05 18.33 4.66
N PRO A 106 -2.92 17.71 4.23
CA PRO A 106 -1.64 18.41 4.22
C PRO A 106 -1.67 19.66 3.34
N LEU A 107 -2.45 19.66 2.26
CA LEU A 107 -2.62 20.85 1.42
C LEU A 107 -3.15 22.04 2.23
N ALA A 108 -4.19 21.85 3.06
CA ALA A 108 -4.74 22.93 3.87
C ALA A 108 -3.71 23.55 4.83
N VAL A 109 -2.80 22.74 5.39
CA VAL A 109 -1.70 23.23 6.25
C VAL A 109 -0.66 24.00 5.43
N ILE A 110 -0.28 23.48 4.25
CA ILE A 110 0.65 24.15 3.33
C ILE A 110 0.10 25.52 2.90
N ILE A 111 -1.19 25.60 2.57
CA ILE A 111 -1.81 26.86 2.17
C ILE A 111 -1.89 27.84 3.34
N ALA A 112 -2.18 27.38 4.56
CA ALA A 112 -2.11 28.25 5.73
C ALA A 112 -0.70 28.83 5.94
N PHE A 113 0.35 28.04 5.73
CA PHE A 113 1.73 28.52 5.75
C PHE A 113 1.98 29.60 4.70
N LEU A 114 1.59 29.37 3.44
CA LEU A 114 1.78 30.31 2.34
C LEU A 114 1.01 31.63 2.54
N VAL A 115 -0.18 31.57 3.15
CA VAL A 115 -0.96 32.77 3.52
C VAL A 115 -0.31 33.52 4.69
N GLU A 116 0.27 32.82 5.66
CA GLU A 116 1.02 33.44 6.77
C GLU A 116 2.31 34.11 6.28
N GLU A 117 3.01 33.54 5.30
CA GLU A 117 4.24 34.11 4.75
C GLU A 117 4.06 35.46 4.04
N ASP A 118 2.83 35.85 3.65
CA ASP A 118 2.52 37.08 2.90
C ASP A 118 3.36 37.28 1.62
N ARG A 119 3.81 36.18 1.02
CA ARG A 119 4.58 36.16 -0.24
C ARG A 119 3.73 35.96 -1.48
N GLY A 120 2.51 35.46 -1.30
CA GLY A 120 1.58 35.22 -2.38
C GLY A 120 0.90 36.51 -2.86
N PRO A 121 0.06 36.41 -3.90
CA PRO A 121 -0.66 37.57 -4.41
C PRO A 121 -1.69 38.08 -3.41
N GLY A 122 -1.94 39.39 -3.47
CA GLY A 122 -2.94 40.06 -2.64
C GLY A 122 -4.38 39.71 -3.03
N PRO A 123 -5.36 40.22 -2.26
CA PRO A 123 -6.78 39.98 -2.50
C PRO A 123 -7.21 40.29 -3.94
N GLY A 124 -8.06 39.43 -4.51
CA GLY A 124 -8.65 39.59 -5.84
C GLY A 124 -7.76 39.17 -7.03
N VAL A 125 -6.46 38.96 -6.81
CA VAL A 125 -5.54 38.43 -7.83
C VAL A 125 -5.58 36.90 -7.81
N ASP A 126 -5.60 36.27 -9.00
CA ASP A 126 -5.61 34.81 -9.12
C ASP A 126 -4.35 34.18 -8.50
N PRO A 127 -4.46 33.40 -7.41
CA PRO A 127 -3.32 32.81 -6.73
C PRO A 127 -2.79 31.55 -7.41
N ARG A 128 -3.55 30.93 -8.32
CA ARG A 128 -3.20 29.63 -8.91
C ARG A 128 -1.86 29.60 -9.67
N PRO A 129 -1.43 30.64 -10.42
CA PRO A 129 -0.09 30.66 -11.00
C PRO A 129 1.03 30.57 -9.95
N PHE A 130 0.92 31.33 -8.86
CA PHE A 130 1.87 31.32 -7.74
C PHE A 130 1.84 29.96 -7.02
N LEU A 131 0.65 29.46 -6.72
CA LEU A 131 0.49 28.18 -6.02
C LEU A 131 1.00 27.01 -6.86
N ALA A 132 0.83 27.04 -8.18
CA ALA A 132 1.36 26.02 -9.09
C ALA A 132 2.89 25.90 -9.00
N SER A 133 3.61 27.02 -8.78
CA SER A 133 5.06 27.00 -8.57
C SER A 133 5.47 26.54 -7.17
N GLU A 134 4.65 26.78 -6.15
CA GLU A 134 4.99 26.44 -4.76
C GLU A 134 4.71 24.96 -4.42
N ILE A 135 3.56 24.43 -4.85
CA ILE A 135 3.09 23.09 -4.41
C ILE A 135 3.40 21.95 -5.39
N GLY A 136 3.53 22.25 -6.69
CA GLY A 136 3.72 21.20 -7.71
C GLY A 136 2.47 20.33 -7.94
N ASP A 137 2.61 19.02 -7.77
CA ASP A 137 1.58 17.99 -8.07
C ASP A 137 1.23 17.10 -6.87
N THR A 138 1.75 17.39 -5.68
CA THR A 138 1.49 16.63 -4.46
C THR A 138 1.47 17.53 -3.24
N ALA A 139 0.60 17.23 -2.28
CA ALA A 139 0.60 17.81 -0.95
C ALA A 139 1.48 17.02 0.04
N LEU A 140 1.95 15.83 -0.33
CA LEU A 140 2.80 14.96 0.49
C LEU A 140 4.27 15.41 0.46
N ILE A 141 4.52 16.68 0.77
CA ILE A 141 5.87 17.24 0.88
C ILE A 141 6.62 16.62 2.07
N GLY A 142 7.93 16.50 1.93
CA GLY A 142 8.81 16.00 2.99
C GLY A 142 9.77 17.06 3.53
N ALA A 143 10.66 16.63 4.42
CA ALA A 143 11.76 17.47 4.87
C ALA A 143 12.81 17.68 3.78
N VAL A 144 13.48 18.83 3.78
CA VAL A 144 14.66 19.10 2.93
C VAL A 144 15.92 18.67 3.69
N ASP A 145 16.48 17.54 3.28
CA ASP A 145 17.74 17.01 3.78
C ASP A 145 18.80 17.07 2.68
N PRO A 146 19.91 17.82 2.87
CA PRO A 146 20.92 18.00 1.83
C PRO A 146 21.50 16.69 1.27
N GLY A 147 21.60 15.66 2.11
CA GLY A 147 22.09 14.34 1.70
C GLY A 147 21.09 13.60 0.82
N LEU A 148 19.82 13.56 1.22
CA LEU A 148 18.76 12.99 0.38
C LEU A 148 18.59 13.76 -0.93
N GLU A 149 18.63 15.09 -0.90
CA GLU A 149 18.56 15.92 -2.11
C GLU A 149 19.72 15.65 -3.08
N ASP A 150 20.93 15.44 -2.55
CA ASP A 150 22.08 15.08 -3.37
C ASP A 150 21.92 13.68 -4.00
N ILE A 151 21.43 12.69 -3.26
CA ILE A 151 21.11 11.36 -3.79
C ILE A 151 20.05 11.47 -4.90
N VAL A 152 18.94 12.16 -4.61
CA VAL A 152 17.85 12.35 -5.57
C VAL A 152 18.39 13.03 -6.82
N ARG A 153 19.18 14.11 -6.71
CA ARG A 153 19.75 14.83 -7.85
C ARG A 153 20.70 13.97 -8.69
N ARG A 154 21.67 13.28 -8.06
CA ARG A 154 22.70 12.51 -8.77
C ARG A 154 22.17 11.20 -9.36
N LYS A 155 21.32 10.50 -8.61
CA LYS A 155 20.96 9.10 -8.90
C LYS A 155 19.48 8.89 -9.20
N GLY A 156 18.59 9.76 -8.72
CA GLY A 156 17.17 9.45 -8.59
C GLY A 156 16.91 8.34 -7.58
N LEU A 157 15.65 8.08 -7.25
CA LEU A 157 15.23 6.98 -6.39
C LEU A 157 14.66 5.82 -7.20
N ASN A 158 14.87 4.59 -6.72
CA ASN A 158 14.44 3.36 -7.38
C ASN A 158 13.24 2.77 -6.64
N GLU A 159 12.04 2.90 -7.22
CA GLU A 159 10.79 2.34 -6.69
C GLU A 159 10.61 0.91 -7.19
N LEU A 160 10.78 -0.07 -6.30
CA LEU A 160 10.71 -1.50 -6.64
C LEU A 160 9.44 -2.19 -6.13
N HIS A 161 8.64 -1.49 -5.31
CA HIS A 161 7.45 -2.04 -4.70
C HIS A 161 6.40 -0.94 -4.58
N MET A 162 5.66 -0.75 -5.67
CA MET A 162 4.53 0.17 -5.71
C MET A 162 3.33 -0.43 -6.43
N HIS A 163 2.21 -0.43 -5.73
CA HIS A 163 0.91 -0.76 -6.26
C HIS A 163 0.40 0.43 -7.08
N LEU A 164 0.03 0.15 -8.33
CA LEU A 164 -0.52 1.19 -9.19
C LEU A 164 -1.91 1.61 -8.67
N ASN A 165 -2.78 0.66 -8.33
CA ASN A 165 -4.01 1.03 -7.63
C ASN A 165 -3.65 1.51 -6.20
N GLY A 166 -4.46 2.38 -5.60
CA GLY A 166 -4.21 2.88 -4.24
C GLY A 166 -3.12 3.96 -4.13
N SER A 167 -2.69 4.55 -5.25
CA SER A 167 -1.58 5.53 -5.27
C SER A 167 -2.02 7.00 -5.27
N THR A 168 -3.28 7.32 -5.55
CA THR A 168 -3.74 8.73 -5.57
C THR A 168 -3.95 9.29 -4.16
N GLU A 169 -3.36 10.46 -3.90
CA GLU A 169 -3.42 11.11 -2.57
C GLU A 169 -4.76 11.79 -2.28
N LEU A 170 -5.06 11.96 -0.98
CA LEU A 170 -6.32 12.53 -0.47
C LEU A 170 -6.69 13.89 -1.09
N ASP A 171 -5.73 14.81 -1.20
CA ASP A 171 -5.97 16.18 -1.69
C ASP A 171 -6.27 16.25 -3.20
N VAL A 172 -6.07 15.14 -3.91
CA VAL A 172 -6.52 14.97 -5.30
C VAL A 172 -7.91 14.31 -5.35
N LEU A 173 -8.20 13.38 -4.44
CA LEU A 173 -9.51 12.70 -4.33
C LEU A 173 -10.61 13.65 -3.90
N TRP A 174 -10.33 14.49 -2.91
CA TRP A 174 -11.32 15.38 -2.29
C TRP A 174 -12.05 16.30 -3.29
N PRO A 175 -11.35 17.10 -4.13
CA PRO A 175 -12.02 17.96 -5.10
C PRO A 175 -12.80 17.15 -6.16
N ASP A 176 -12.32 15.96 -6.54
CA ASP A 176 -12.99 15.08 -7.50
C ASP A 176 -14.27 14.47 -6.92
N ALA A 177 -14.25 14.07 -5.64
CA ALA A 177 -15.43 13.57 -4.92
C ALA A 177 -16.52 14.64 -4.77
N CYS A 178 -16.13 15.89 -4.48
CA CYS A 178 -17.05 17.03 -4.46
C CYS A 178 -17.66 17.31 -5.84
N ALA A 179 -16.88 17.17 -6.91
CA ALA A 179 -17.32 17.46 -8.28
C ALA A 179 -18.32 16.41 -8.80
N ALA A 180 -18.12 15.14 -8.45
CA ALA A 180 -18.89 14.01 -8.99
C ALA A 180 -19.45 13.06 -7.90
N PRO A 181 -20.31 13.55 -6.97
CA PRO A 181 -20.82 12.74 -5.86
C PRO A 181 -21.64 11.52 -6.30
N VAL A 182 -22.32 11.59 -7.45
CA VAL A 182 -23.08 10.46 -8.02
C VAL A 182 -22.14 9.33 -8.45
N ALA A 183 -20.99 9.67 -9.04
CA ALA A 183 -20.01 8.68 -9.47
C ALA A 183 -19.37 7.99 -8.27
N VAL A 184 -18.99 8.76 -7.25
CA VAL A 184 -18.47 8.20 -5.98
C VAL A 184 -19.49 7.30 -5.31
N TYR A 185 -20.76 7.72 -5.25
CA TYR A 185 -21.83 6.87 -4.71
C TYR A 185 -21.95 5.53 -5.44
N ALA A 186 -21.86 5.54 -6.77
CA ALA A 186 -21.91 4.32 -7.56
C ALA A 186 -20.73 3.38 -7.24
N GLU A 187 -19.52 3.90 -7.06
CA GLU A 187 -18.33 3.12 -6.66
C GLU A 187 -18.51 2.52 -5.27
N LEU A 188 -18.94 3.34 -4.28
CA LEU A 188 -19.17 2.87 -2.92
C LEU A 188 -20.27 1.80 -2.84
N LYS A 189 -21.34 1.92 -3.65
CA LYS A 189 -22.39 0.90 -3.75
C LYS A 189 -21.92 -0.37 -4.44
N ASP A 190 -21.02 -0.24 -5.42
CA ASP A 190 -20.43 -1.39 -6.10
C ASP A 190 -19.51 -2.18 -5.16
N ALA A 191 -18.70 -1.47 -4.37
CA ALA A 191 -17.87 -2.04 -3.31
C ALA A 191 -18.70 -2.76 -2.24
N GLU A 192 -19.76 -2.10 -1.72
CA GLU A 192 -20.68 -2.71 -0.75
C GLU A 192 -21.31 -4.01 -1.29
N ARG A 193 -21.65 -4.06 -2.58
CA ARG A 193 -22.18 -5.28 -3.21
C ARG A 193 -21.13 -6.39 -3.35
N LYS A 194 -19.87 -6.04 -3.64
CA LYS A 194 -18.77 -7.01 -3.86
C LYS A 194 -18.18 -7.52 -2.55
N SER A 195 -18.19 -6.70 -1.50
CA SER A 195 -17.51 -6.95 -0.23
C SER A 195 -18.32 -6.38 0.94
N PRO A 196 -19.50 -6.93 1.24
CA PRO A 196 -20.45 -6.34 2.19
C PRO A 196 -19.88 -6.21 3.61
N GLU A 197 -19.32 -7.28 4.17
CA GLU A 197 -18.82 -7.25 5.57
C GLU A 197 -17.64 -6.28 5.74
N PRO A 198 -16.53 -6.34 4.97
CA PRO A 198 -15.41 -5.43 5.18
C PRO A 198 -15.78 -3.95 4.96
N THR A 199 -16.69 -3.68 4.03
CA THR A 199 -17.14 -2.31 3.77
C THR A 199 -18.09 -1.81 4.87
N ALA A 200 -18.99 -2.66 5.38
CA ALA A 200 -19.86 -2.32 6.50
C ALA A 200 -19.06 -2.03 7.78
N GLU A 201 -18.07 -2.88 8.10
CA GLU A 201 -17.17 -2.66 9.23
C GLU A 201 -16.50 -1.29 9.16
N LEU A 202 -15.97 -0.90 7.99
CA LEU A 202 -15.29 0.37 7.81
C LEU A 202 -16.25 1.57 7.99
N TYR A 203 -17.49 1.47 7.51
CA TYR A 203 -18.50 2.51 7.76
C TYR A 203 -18.87 2.63 9.23
N GLU A 204 -19.05 1.51 9.93
CA GLU A 204 -19.38 1.50 11.36
C GLU A 204 -18.22 1.98 12.26
N GLN A 205 -16.97 1.69 11.88
CA GLN A 205 -15.76 2.24 12.51
C GLN A 205 -15.69 3.77 12.39
N LEU A 206 -16.24 4.33 11.31
CA LEU A 206 -16.31 5.77 11.10
C LEU A 206 -17.46 6.41 11.87
N GLU A 207 -18.68 5.91 11.67
CA GLU A 207 -19.90 6.41 12.30
C GLU A 207 -21.00 5.33 12.27
N PRO A 208 -21.56 4.93 13.42
CA PRO A 208 -22.63 3.93 13.47
C PRO A 208 -23.83 4.30 12.57
N GLY A 209 -24.24 3.38 11.71
CA GLY A 209 -25.36 3.59 10.77
C GLY A 209 -25.01 4.42 9.53
N LEU A 210 -23.73 4.76 9.31
CA LEU A 210 -23.29 5.39 8.08
C LEU A 210 -23.43 4.44 6.89
N THR A 211 -23.83 4.98 5.74
CA THR A 211 -24.03 4.23 4.50
C THR A 211 -23.41 4.96 3.31
N PRO A 212 -23.20 4.29 2.16
CA PRO A 212 -22.84 4.96 0.92
C PRO A 212 -23.76 6.14 0.57
N TYR A 213 -25.06 6.02 0.85
CA TYR A 213 -26.03 7.09 0.60
C TYR A 213 -25.87 8.27 1.57
N GLY A 214 -25.47 8.01 2.82
CA GLY A 214 -25.08 9.04 3.78
C GLY A 214 -23.90 9.87 3.28
N ILE A 215 -22.83 9.21 2.82
CA ILE A 215 -21.66 9.88 2.21
C ILE A 215 -22.07 10.69 0.99
N TYR A 216 -22.89 10.13 0.10
CA TYR A 216 -23.42 10.85 -1.07
C TYR A 216 -24.12 12.16 -0.69
N ARG A 217 -25.00 12.15 0.33
CA ARG A 217 -25.69 13.35 0.81
C ARG A 217 -24.71 14.39 1.37
N ARG A 218 -23.68 13.96 2.09
CA ARG A 218 -22.63 14.84 2.65
C ARG A 218 -21.79 15.49 1.56
N LEU A 219 -21.39 14.74 0.52
CA LEU A 219 -20.65 15.30 -0.63
C LEU A 219 -21.48 16.31 -1.43
N ARG A 220 -22.80 16.09 -1.56
CA ARG A 220 -23.71 17.07 -2.17
C ARG A 220 -23.83 18.36 -1.36
N ALA A 221 -23.94 18.23 -0.04
CA ALA A 221 -23.92 19.39 0.84
C ALA A 221 -22.56 20.13 0.74
N ALA A 222 -21.44 19.41 0.74
CA ALA A 222 -20.10 19.99 0.59
C ALA A 222 -19.98 20.82 -0.70
N ARG A 223 -20.40 20.32 -1.87
CA ARG A 223 -20.33 21.12 -3.11
C ARG A 223 -21.20 22.37 -3.10
N ARG A 224 -22.37 22.33 -2.44
CA ARG A 224 -23.23 23.53 -2.28
C ARG A 224 -22.60 24.52 -1.32
N VAL A 225 -22.09 24.06 -0.18
CA VAL A 225 -21.34 24.90 0.77
C VAL A 225 -20.15 25.54 0.08
N ARG A 226 -19.37 24.78 -0.70
CA ARG A 226 -18.25 25.32 -1.49
C ARG A 226 -18.71 26.39 -2.49
N ARG A 227 -19.87 26.22 -3.13
CA ARG A 227 -20.45 27.26 -3.99
C ARG A 227 -20.89 28.49 -3.20
N HIS A 228 -21.47 28.31 -2.02
CA HIS A 228 -21.82 29.42 -1.14
C HIS A 228 -20.58 30.20 -0.69
N LEU A 229 -19.50 29.52 -0.30
CA LEU A 229 -18.22 30.14 0.03
C LEU A 229 -17.67 31.00 -1.13
N VAL A 230 -17.83 30.55 -2.38
CA VAL A 230 -17.45 31.35 -3.55
C VAL A 230 -18.24 32.65 -3.64
N MET A 231 -19.54 32.66 -3.32
CA MET A 231 -20.36 33.88 -3.34
C MET A 231 -19.92 34.88 -2.26
N GLU A 232 -19.63 34.38 -1.05
CA GLU A 232 -19.11 35.18 0.06
C GLU A 232 -17.72 35.77 -0.31
N LEU A 233 -16.81 34.93 -0.81
CA LEU A 233 -15.45 35.34 -1.23
C LEU A 233 -15.46 36.32 -2.40
N ALA A 234 -16.34 36.15 -3.39
CA ALA A 234 -16.43 37.10 -4.49
C ALA A 234 -16.85 38.50 -4.02
N SER A 235 -17.65 38.59 -2.95
CA SER A 235 -17.98 39.86 -2.32
C SER A 235 -16.82 40.43 -1.50
N ASP A 236 -16.07 39.59 -0.79
CA ASP A 236 -14.90 39.98 0.03
C ASP A 236 -13.65 40.38 -0.81
N LEU A 237 -13.51 39.83 -2.01
CA LEU A 237 -12.37 40.08 -2.90
C LEU A 237 -12.63 41.17 -3.96
N GLU A 238 -13.85 41.74 -4.02
CA GLU A 238 -14.29 42.70 -5.06
C GLU A 238 -14.10 42.19 -6.51
N VAL A 239 -13.91 40.88 -6.70
CA VAL A 239 -13.75 40.27 -8.02
C VAL A 239 -15.13 40.18 -8.67
N GLY A 240 -15.26 40.79 -9.86
CA GLY A 240 -16.52 40.92 -10.62
C GLY A 240 -17.40 39.67 -10.54
N ARG A 241 -18.56 39.82 -9.86
CA ARG A 241 -19.53 38.75 -9.62
C ARG A 241 -19.99 38.15 -10.94
N ALA A 242 -19.95 36.82 -11.07
CA ALA A 242 -20.53 36.15 -12.23
C ALA A 242 -22.07 36.25 -12.28
N ASP A 243 -22.72 36.59 -11.16
CA ASP A 243 -24.17 36.54 -10.96
C ASP A 243 -24.81 37.82 -10.36
N GLY A 244 -24.01 38.82 -9.97
CA GLY A 244 -24.47 40.13 -9.49
C GLY A 244 -25.13 40.18 -8.10
N ARG A 245 -25.25 39.06 -7.34
CA ARG A 245 -25.99 39.01 -6.06
C ARG A 245 -25.11 39.27 -4.81
N PRO A 246 -25.66 39.85 -3.72
CA PRO A 246 -24.90 40.18 -2.50
C PRO A 246 -24.48 38.93 -1.71
N ALA A 247 -23.50 39.10 -0.82
CA ALA A 247 -23.22 38.13 0.25
C ALA A 247 -24.51 37.80 1.01
N THR A 248 -24.68 36.52 1.34
CA THR A 248 -25.93 35.94 1.84
C THR A 248 -25.81 35.44 3.28
N GLY A 249 -24.57 35.28 3.77
CA GLY A 249 -24.26 35.08 5.18
C GLY A 249 -24.63 33.71 5.73
N LEU A 250 -24.66 33.60 7.06
CA LEU A 250 -24.71 32.32 7.76
C LEU A 250 -26.01 31.52 7.55
N ALA A 251 -27.16 32.18 7.39
CA ALA A 251 -28.44 31.49 7.16
C ALA A 251 -28.44 30.73 5.82
N ALA A 252 -27.93 31.37 4.77
CA ALA A 252 -27.76 30.77 3.45
C ALA A 252 -26.76 29.61 3.45
N LEU A 253 -25.71 29.70 4.26
CA LEU A 253 -24.77 28.61 4.49
C LEU A 253 -25.47 27.40 5.11
N SER A 254 -26.29 27.59 6.14
CA SER A 254 -27.05 26.50 6.78
C SER A 254 -27.93 25.76 5.78
N GLU A 255 -28.67 26.48 4.92
CA GLU A 255 -29.47 25.85 3.86
C GLU A 255 -28.61 25.05 2.86
N ALA A 256 -27.41 25.55 2.54
CA ALA A 256 -26.48 24.84 1.65
C ALA A 256 -25.96 23.53 2.27
N ALA A 257 -25.74 23.52 3.59
CA ALA A 257 -25.21 22.39 4.36
C ALA A 257 -26.23 21.27 4.60
N GLU A 258 -27.54 21.54 4.49
CA GLU A 258 -28.59 20.56 4.76
C GLU A 258 -28.45 19.26 3.95
N PHE A 259 -28.28 18.12 4.63
CA PHE A 259 -28.13 16.83 3.94
C PHE A 259 -29.39 16.40 3.19
N GLY A 260 -30.57 16.81 3.68
CA GLY A 260 -31.88 16.48 3.07
C GLY A 260 -32.12 17.21 1.75
N ARG A 261 -31.45 18.34 1.55
CA ARG A 261 -31.67 19.19 0.41
C ARG A 261 -31.01 18.63 -0.84
N SER A 262 -31.79 18.55 -1.92
CA SER A 262 -31.26 18.24 -3.23
C SER A 262 -30.61 19.48 -3.86
N ASP A 263 -29.67 19.29 -4.78
CA ASP A 263 -29.05 20.39 -5.52
C ASP A 263 -30.03 21.10 -6.46
N MET A 264 -31.14 20.44 -6.84
CA MET A 264 -32.19 21.07 -7.66
C MET A 264 -33.06 22.00 -6.82
N ASP A 265 -33.27 21.64 -5.55
CA ASP A 265 -34.10 22.36 -4.57
C ASP A 265 -33.33 23.45 -3.80
N TRP A 266 -32.03 23.62 -4.10
CA TRP A 266 -31.21 24.68 -3.52
C TRP A 266 -31.37 25.97 -4.35
N PRO A 267 -31.85 27.09 -3.75
CA PRO A 267 -32.39 28.25 -4.49
C PRO A 267 -31.33 29.23 -5.05
N TYR A 268 -30.05 28.82 -5.06
CA TYR A 268 -28.90 29.64 -5.45
C TYR A 268 -28.48 29.38 -6.91
N PRO A 269 -27.67 30.25 -7.54
CA PRO A 269 -27.45 30.22 -8.99
C PRO A 269 -26.99 28.85 -9.49
N ARG A 270 -27.75 28.32 -10.46
CA ARG A 270 -27.50 27.02 -11.11
C ARG A 270 -26.31 27.06 -12.08
N TRP A 271 -25.77 28.25 -12.37
CA TRP A 271 -24.64 28.46 -13.27
C TRP A 271 -23.53 29.29 -12.62
N PRO A 272 -22.24 28.95 -12.82
CA PRO A 272 -21.73 27.72 -13.44
C PRO A 272 -22.14 26.45 -12.67
N ALA A 273 -22.13 25.29 -13.34
CA ALA A 273 -22.51 24.01 -12.74
C ALA A 273 -21.77 23.73 -11.41
N LEU A 274 -22.43 23.05 -10.46
CA LEU A 274 -21.83 22.69 -9.16
C LEU A 274 -20.64 21.73 -9.27
N SER A 275 -20.49 21.03 -10.41
CA SER A 275 -19.32 20.20 -10.71
C SER A 275 -18.09 21.02 -11.09
N LEU A 276 -18.25 22.31 -11.42
CA LEU A 276 -17.12 23.19 -11.70
C LEU A 276 -16.42 23.57 -10.39
N HIS A 277 -15.09 23.37 -10.35
CA HIS A 277 -14.28 23.63 -9.16
C HIS A 277 -14.43 25.08 -8.66
N PRO A 278 -14.59 25.32 -7.34
CA PRO A 278 -14.76 26.67 -6.76
C PRO A 278 -13.75 27.72 -7.23
N ALA A 279 -12.46 27.36 -7.27
CA ALA A 279 -11.41 28.28 -7.75
C ALA A 279 -11.56 28.68 -9.22
N ARG A 280 -12.18 27.85 -10.08
CA ARG A 280 -12.49 28.21 -11.47
C ARG A 280 -13.67 29.17 -11.59
N VAL A 281 -14.52 29.23 -10.57
CA VAL A 281 -15.62 30.19 -10.48
C VAL A 281 -15.10 31.53 -9.99
N LEU A 282 -14.26 31.52 -8.94
CA LEU A 282 -13.63 32.72 -8.38
C LEU A 282 -12.67 33.39 -9.36
N PHE A 283 -11.77 32.59 -9.95
CA PHE A 283 -10.70 33.09 -10.79
C PHE A 283 -10.90 32.59 -12.22
N ARG A 284 -11.29 33.49 -13.12
CA ARG A 284 -11.41 33.18 -14.56
C ARG A 284 -10.03 32.95 -15.18
N GLY A 285 -9.96 32.21 -16.28
CA GLY A 285 -8.71 31.95 -17.01
C GLY A 285 -8.50 30.48 -17.36
N ARG A 286 -7.24 30.08 -17.55
CA ARG A 286 -6.88 28.70 -17.89
C ARG A 286 -7.22 27.75 -16.73
N ALA A 287 -7.56 26.51 -17.07
CA ALA A 287 -7.71 25.46 -16.08
C ALA A 287 -6.34 25.06 -15.52
N TYR A 288 -6.32 24.69 -14.24
CA TYR A 288 -5.13 24.14 -13.58
C TYR A 288 -5.40 22.69 -13.18
N ARG A 289 -4.37 22.04 -12.64
CA ARG A 289 -4.50 20.69 -12.09
C ARG A 289 -5.40 20.71 -10.84
N PRO A 290 -6.14 19.64 -10.54
CA PRO A 290 -7.09 19.61 -9.42
C PRO A 290 -6.51 20.10 -8.08
N ILE A 291 -5.30 19.67 -7.73
CA ILE A 291 -4.64 20.09 -6.49
C ILE A 291 -4.33 21.60 -6.43
N VAL A 292 -3.97 22.21 -7.56
CA VAL A 292 -3.73 23.66 -7.67
C VAL A 292 -5.04 24.44 -7.63
N GLU A 293 -6.11 23.87 -8.19
CA GLU A 293 -7.44 24.46 -8.09
C GLU A 293 -7.94 24.41 -6.64
N GLU A 294 -7.76 23.30 -5.92
CA GLU A 294 -8.08 23.19 -4.49
C GLU A 294 -7.25 24.17 -3.66
N ALA A 295 -5.95 24.25 -3.93
CA ALA A 295 -5.05 25.21 -3.31
C ALA A 295 -5.54 26.66 -3.48
N GLY A 296 -5.96 27.04 -4.69
CA GLY A 296 -6.48 28.38 -4.95
C GLY A 296 -7.78 28.69 -4.20
N PHE A 297 -8.64 27.69 -4.02
CA PHE A 297 -9.85 27.82 -3.20
C PHE A 297 -9.51 27.98 -1.72
N LEU A 298 -8.63 27.12 -1.19
CA LEU A 298 -8.16 27.20 0.20
C LEU A 298 -7.45 28.53 0.48
N TYR A 299 -6.63 29.03 -0.46
CA TYR A 299 -5.88 30.27 -0.30
C TYR A 299 -6.82 31.46 -0.17
N ALA A 300 -7.89 31.50 -0.98
CA ALA A 300 -8.92 32.53 -0.88
C ALA A 300 -9.64 32.48 0.49
N CYS A 301 -10.10 31.30 0.91
CA CYS A 301 -10.74 31.12 2.22
C CYS A 301 -9.84 31.54 3.39
N LEU A 302 -8.60 31.06 3.41
CA LEU A 302 -7.67 31.30 4.51
C LEU A 302 -7.14 32.75 4.51
N SER A 303 -6.98 33.38 3.34
CA SER A 303 -6.66 34.81 3.27
C SER A 303 -7.79 35.68 3.82
N ALA A 304 -9.05 35.34 3.54
CA ALA A 304 -10.21 36.02 4.13
C ALA A 304 -10.22 35.86 5.66
N LEU A 305 -10.00 34.64 6.17
CA LEU A 305 -9.94 34.36 7.62
C LEU A 305 -8.72 34.97 8.32
N LYS A 306 -7.60 35.18 7.62
CA LYS A 306 -6.46 35.94 8.17
C LYS A 306 -6.84 37.41 8.41
N ARG A 307 -7.60 38.01 7.49
CA ARG A 307 -8.06 39.41 7.57
C ARG A 307 -9.19 39.58 8.59
N ASP A 308 -10.15 38.67 8.59
CA ASP A 308 -11.27 38.61 9.53
C ASP A 308 -11.46 37.18 10.07
N PRO A 309 -10.77 36.84 11.18
CA PRO A 309 -10.94 35.53 11.82
C PRO A 309 -12.38 35.25 12.28
N GLY A 310 -13.20 36.29 12.47
CA GLY A 310 -14.58 36.21 12.90
C GLY A 310 -15.59 36.08 11.75
N HIS A 311 -15.14 35.93 10.50
CA HIS A 311 -16.02 35.83 9.34
C HIS A 311 -16.85 34.52 9.37
N ARG A 312 -18.00 34.57 10.05
CA ARG A 312 -18.78 33.37 10.40
C ARG A 312 -19.18 32.48 9.22
N ALA A 313 -19.59 33.06 8.09
CA ALA A 313 -19.96 32.28 6.90
C ALA A 313 -18.77 31.52 6.29
N ILE A 314 -17.65 32.20 6.00
CA ILE A 314 -16.44 31.58 5.45
C ILE A 314 -15.86 30.55 6.42
N GLY A 315 -15.69 30.91 7.69
CA GLY A 315 -15.09 30.04 8.69
C GLY A 315 -15.94 28.79 8.96
N THR A 316 -17.26 28.95 9.14
CA THR A 316 -18.16 27.79 9.37
C THR A 316 -18.26 26.91 8.13
N GLY A 317 -18.29 27.49 6.93
CA GLY A 317 -18.35 26.71 5.69
C GLY A 317 -17.05 25.96 5.40
N LEU A 318 -15.90 26.54 5.73
CA LEU A 318 -14.61 25.85 5.64
C LEU A 318 -14.51 24.75 6.70
N TYR A 319 -14.95 25.00 7.94
CA TYR A 319 -15.03 24.00 8.99
C TYR A 319 -15.90 22.80 8.57
N PHE A 320 -17.09 23.06 7.99
CA PHE A 320 -17.95 22.02 7.42
C PHE A 320 -17.22 21.19 6.33
N ASN A 321 -16.51 21.85 5.42
CA ASN A 321 -15.76 21.15 4.37
C ASN A 321 -14.67 20.25 4.95
N LEU A 322 -13.92 20.73 5.94
CA LEU A 322 -12.86 19.95 6.59
C LEU A 322 -13.42 18.75 7.37
N LEU A 323 -14.61 18.87 7.98
CA LEU A 323 -15.31 17.75 8.60
C LEU A 323 -15.67 16.67 7.58
N VAL A 324 -16.27 17.05 6.44
CA VAL A 324 -16.63 16.09 5.38
C VAL A 324 -15.38 15.49 4.72
N LEU A 325 -14.34 16.30 4.48
CA LEU A 325 -13.05 15.83 3.97
C LEU A 325 -12.45 14.78 4.91
N THR A 326 -12.46 15.02 6.22
CA THR A 326 -11.91 14.08 7.21
C THR A 326 -12.68 12.76 7.20
N GLN A 327 -13.99 12.76 6.95
CA GLN A 327 -14.73 11.52 6.75
C GLN A 327 -14.29 10.77 5.50
N LEU A 328 -14.06 11.47 4.39
CA LEU A 328 -13.51 10.84 3.18
C LEU A 328 -12.08 10.33 3.43
N ALA A 329 -11.26 11.08 4.17
CA ALA A 329 -9.91 10.68 4.56
C ALA A 329 -9.93 9.34 5.30
N ARG A 330 -10.84 9.16 6.26
CA ARG A 330 -11.00 7.90 7.01
C ARG A 330 -11.58 6.73 6.19
N LEU A 331 -12.03 6.98 4.96
CA LEU A 331 -12.46 5.94 4.01
C LEU A 331 -11.41 5.69 2.92
N ALA A 332 -10.37 6.52 2.85
CA ALA A 332 -9.40 6.53 1.77
C ALA A 332 -7.98 6.26 2.27
N VAL A 333 -7.59 6.79 3.42
CA VAL A 333 -6.25 6.73 4.00
C VAL A 333 -6.33 5.92 5.29
N GLN A 334 -5.50 4.89 5.41
CA GLN A 334 -5.47 4.04 6.60
C GLN A 334 -5.09 4.86 7.83
N GLN A 335 -5.91 4.77 8.87
CA GLN A 335 -5.72 5.56 10.08
C GLN A 335 -4.66 4.93 10.98
N VAL A 336 -4.11 5.73 11.90
CA VAL A 336 -3.02 5.27 12.78
C VAL A 336 -3.50 4.33 13.88
N ASP A 337 -4.80 4.34 14.16
CA ASP A 337 -5.50 3.51 15.13
C ASP A 337 -6.11 2.24 14.50
N GLU A 338 -5.73 1.93 13.25
CA GLU A 338 -6.16 0.77 12.48
C GLU A 338 -4.94 -0.07 12.09
N SER A 339 -4.76 -1.21 12.76
CA SER A 339 -3.60 -2.09 12.58
C SER A 339 -3.97 -3.43 11.92
N GLY A 340 -3.03 -3.98 11.16
CA GLY A 340 -3.16 -5.30 10.54
C GLY A 340 -3.61 -5.28 9.08
N PHE A 341 -3.32 -6.38 8.37
CA PHE A 341 -3.61 -6.49 6.94
C PHE A 341 -5.12 -6.43 6.65
N ASP A 342 -5.97 -6.98 7.51
CA ASP A 342 -7.41 -6.93 7.33
C ASP A 342 -7.94 -5.47 7.35
N GLN A 343 -7.37 -4.60 8.18
CA GLN A 343 -7.71 -3.17 8.17
C GLN A 343 -7.27 -2.51 6.87
N PHE A 344 -6.03 -2.76 6.44
CA PHE A 344 -5.54 -2.30 5.13
C PHE A 344 -6.43 -2.78 3.98
N GLN A 345 -6.82 -4.05 3.98
CA GLN A 345 -7.61 -4.66 2.91
C GLN A 345 -8.97 -3.97 2.73
N LYS A 346 -9.60 -3.48 3.80
CA LYS A 346 -10.86 -2.71 3.70
C LYS A 346 -10.74 -1.49 2.77
N TYR A 347 -9.61 -0.78 2.83
CA TYR A 347 -9.35 0.38 1.96
C TYR A 347 -9.21 -0.02 0.49
N THR A 348 -8.59 -1.18 0.22
CA THR A 348 -8.47 -1.71 -1.14
C THR A 348 -9.82 -2.17 -1.72
N LEU A 349 -10.77 -2.55 -0.86
CA LEU A 349 -12.09 -3.05 -1.25
C LEU A 349 -13.16 -1.96 -1.38
N LEU A 350 -12.98 -0.79 -0.75
CA LEU A 350 -14.00 0.27 -0.73
C LEU A 350 -14.15 1.04 -2.06
N GLY A 351 -13.15 0.95 -2.94
CA GLY A 351 -13.23 1.50 -4.30
C GLY A 351 -13.24 3.04 -4.39
N THR A 352 -12.81 3.76 -3.35
CA THR A 352 -12.84 5.24 -3.26
C THR A 352 -12.03 5.99 -4.32
N ARG A 353 -11.24 5.26 -5.13
CA ARG A 353 -10.31 5.80 -6.13
C ARG A 353 -10.44 5.17 -7.52
N GLU A 354 -11.37 4.25 -7.75
CA GLU A 354 -11.38 3.45 -8.99
C GLU A 354 -11.47 4.30 -10.27
N ARG A 355 -12.31 5.34 -10.30
CA ARG A 355 -12.47 6.23 -11.46
C ARG A 355 -11.29 7.15 -11.64
N ILE A 356 -10.82 7.77 -10.56
CA ILE A 356 -9.76 8.77 -10.65
C ILE A 356 -8.42 8.12 -11.04
N GLU A 357 -8.17 6.90 -10.58
CA GLU A 357 -6.92 6.17 -10.85
C GLU A 357 -6.78 5.62 -12.26
N ARG A 358 -7.82 5.69 -13.08
CA ARG A 358 -7.74 5.42 -14.53
C ARG A 358 -6.84 6.43 -15.25
N ARG A 359 -6.57 7.59 -14.64
CA ARG A 359 -5.69 8.63 -15.16
C ARG A 359 -4.24 8.43 -14.71
N TYR A 360 -3.55 7.46 -15.29
CA TYR A 360 -2.16 7.12 -14.96
C TYR A 360 -1.17 8.29 -15.07
N GLY A 361 -1.32 9.19 -16.05
CA GLY A 361 -0.42 10.32 -16.23
C GLY A 361 -0.41 11.31 -15.05
N ASP A 362 -1.54 11.50 -14.36
CA ASP A 362 -1.62 12.32 -13.14
C ASP A 362 -0.83 11.67 -12.00
N ARG A 363 -0.92 10.34 -11.88
CA ARG A 363 -0.27 9.55 -10.83
C ARG A 363 1.25 9.56 -10.96
N PHE A 364 1.78 9.40 -12.18
CA PHE A 364 3.23 9.50 -12.41
C PHE A 364 3.81 10.89 -12.09
N ARG A 365 3.04 11.96 -12.28
CA ARG A 365 3.44 13.31 -11.83
C ARG A 365 3.48 13.42 -10.31
N GLN A 366 2.41 12.97 -9.64
CA GLN A 366 2.31 12.98 -8.18
C GLN A 366 3.49 12.22 -7.55
N LEU A 367 3.81 11.02 -8.05
CA LEU A 367 4.93 10.20 -7.58
C LEU A 367 6.30 10.87 -7.76
N ASN A 368 6.44 11.75 -8.76
CA ASN A 368 7.66 12.51 -8.99
C ASN A 368 7.70 13.88 -8.29
N VAL A 369 6.69 14.18 -7.45
CA VAL A 369 6.56 15.34 -6.57
C VAL A 369 6.35 16.67 -7.31
N ARG A 370 7.34 17.14 -8.07
CA ARG A 370 7.31 18.46 -8.72
C ARG A 370 8.15 18.51 -10.01
N GLU A 371 7.81 19.42 -10.92
CA GLU A 371 8.57 19.69 -12.15
C GLU A 371 10.02 20.11 -11.81
N PRO A 372 11.07 19.61 -12.50
CA PRO A 372 11.08 18.81 -13.74
C PRO A 372 10.79 17.30 -13.60
N PHE A 373 10.26 16.86 -12.45
CA PHE A 373 9.83 15.48 -12.15
C PHE A 373 10.97 14.46 -12.12
N GLN A 374 12.09 14.85 -11.51
CA GLN A 374 13.32 14.07 -11.49
C GLN A 374 13.51 13.25 -10.21
N THR A 375 12.43 12.92 -9.49
CA THR A 375 12.54 12.18 -8.23
C THR A 375 12.89 10.71 -8.47
N LEU A 376 12.22 10.06 -9.43
CA LEU A 376 12.39 8.63 -9.69
C LEU A 376 13.32 8.37 -10.88
N SER A 377 14.29 7.48 -10.71
CA SER A 377 15.10 6.89 -11.78
C SER A 377 14.51 5.59 -12.31
N HIS A 378 13.71 4.90 -11.49
CA HIS A 378 13.13 3.63 -11.86
C HIS A 378 11.79 3.43 -11.16
N LEU A 379 10.84 2.84 -11.87
CA LEU A 379 9.53 2.49 -11.34
C LEU A 379 9.10 1.09 -11.77
N GLU A 380 8.91 0.21 -10.79
CA GLU A 380 8.25 -1.09 -10.96
C GLU A 380 6.78 -1.00 -10.53
N GLY A 381 5.88 -0.83 -11.51
CA GLY A 381 4.44 -0.76 -11.25
C GLY A 381 3.79 -2.14 -11.15
N ARG A 382 3.17 -2.46 -10.00
CA ARG A 382 2.44 -3.72 -9.80
C ARG A 382 1.01 -3.62 -10.31
N PHE A 383 0.57 -4.63 -11.07
CA PHE A 383 -0.80 -4.74 -11.58
C PHE A 383 -1.32 -6.17 -11.54
N ALA A 384 -2.62 -6.36 -11.29
CA ALA A 384 -3.23 -7.70 -11.31
C ALA A 384 -3.72 -8.09 -12.73
N PRO A 385 -3.29 -9.25 -13.28
CA PRO A 385 -3.80 -9.76 -14.55
C PRO A 385 -5.32 -9.94 -14.53
N LYS A 386 -5.97 -9.65 -15.66
CA LYS A 386 -7.42 -9.84 -15.82
C LYS A 386 -7.73 -11.28 -16.26
N ALA A 387 -9.00 -11.67 -16.19
CA ALA A 387 -9.49 -12.98 -16.63
C ALA A 387 -9.37 -13.23 -18.15
N SER A 388 -8.86 -12.27 -18.93
CA SER A 388 -8.64 -12.44 -20.37
C SER A 388 -7.37 -11.74 -20.82
N ALA A 389 -6.79 -12.24 -21.91
CA ALA A 389 -5.63 -11.61 -22.56
C ALA A 389 -5.96 -10.19 -23.05
N ALA A 390 -7.17 -9.99 -23.60
CA ALA A 390 -7.64 -8.67 -24.03
C ALA A 390 -7.73 -7.68 -22.86
N GLY A 391 -8.32 -8.10 -21.73
CA GLY A 391 -8.43 -7.24 -20.55
C GLY A 391 -7.07 -6.90 -19.94
N THR A 392 -6.15 -7.87 -19.90
CA THR A 392 -4.78 -7.66 -19.40
C THR A 392 -3.99 -6.73 -20.32
N CYS A 393 -4.08 -6.93 -21.64
CA CYS A 393 -3.45 -6.06 -22.63
C CYS A 393 -3.99 -4.63 -22.57
N ALA A 394 -5.31 -4.45 -22.40
CA ALA A 394 -5.93 -3.13 -22.25
C ALA A 394 -5.43 -2.39 -21.01
N LEU A 395 -5.27 -3.09 -19.88
CA LEU A 395 -4.70 -2.50 -18.67
C LEU A 395 -3.25 -2.04 -18.88
N ILE A 396 -2.39 -2.88 -19.47
CA ILE A 396 -1.00 -2.50 -19.79
C ILE A 396 -0.99 -1.31 -20.76
N THR A 397 -1.89 -1.30 -21.74
CA THR A 397 -2.04 -0.18 -22.69
C THR A 397 -2.31 1.14 -21.96
N ASP A 398 -3.24 1.15 -21.01
CA ASP A 398 -3.58 2.36 -20.25
C ASP A 398 -2.41 2.86 -19.40
N ILE A 399 -1.66 1.94 -18.77
CA ILE A 399 -0.46 2.26 -17.99
C ILE A 399 0.61 2.91 -18.89
N VAL A 400 0.95 2.27 -20.01
CA VAL A 400 1.97 2.74 -20.95
C VAL A 400 1.58 4.09 -21.53
N LYS A 401 0.33 4.24 -21.97
CA LYS A 401 -0.20 5.50 -22.48
C LYS A 401 -0.06 6.61 -21.44
N GLY A 402 -0.47 6.37 -20.19
CA GLY A 402 -0.36 7.37 -19.13
C GLY A 402 1.08 7.77 -18.82
N TYR A 403 2.03 6.83 -18.87
CA TYR A 403 3.44 7.14 -18.68
C TYR A 403 3.98 8.00 -19.82
N LEU A 404 3.65 7.66 -21.08
CA LEU A 404 4.04 8.46 -22.23
C LEU A 404 3.41 9.87 -22.21
N GLU A 405 2.17 10.00 -21.75
CA GLU A 405 1.53 11.31 -21.51
C GLU A 405 2.27 12.11 -20.44
N PHE A 406 2.67 11.48 -19.34
CA PHE A 406 3.52 12.09 -18.31
C PHE A 406 4.85 12.59 -18.89
N ARG A 407 5.54 11.78 -19.71
CA ARG A 407 6.79 12.16 -20.39
C ARG A 407 6.60 13.20 -21.51
N ARG A 408 5.35 13.60 -21.82
CA ARG A 408 4.99 14.40 -23.00
C ARG A 408 5.56 13.80 -24.29
N CYS A 409 5.50 12.48 -24.43
CA CYS A 409 6.04 11.75 -25.56
C CYS A 409 5.00 11.65 -26.70
N PRO A 410 5.35 11.93 -27.97
CA PRO A 410 4.40 11.92 -29.09
C PRO A 410 3.83 10.52 -29.35
N HIS A 411 4.58 9.47 -29.03
CA HIS A 411 4.16 8.07 -29.14
C HIS A 411 2.95 7.73 -28.24
N ALA A 412 2.54 8.59 -27.31
CA ALA A 412 1.33 8.39 -26.51
C ALA A 412 0.06 8.17 -27.38
N LYS A 413 0.02 8.76 -28.58
CA LYS A 413 -1.10 8.58 -29.52
C LYS A 413 -1.09 7.20 -30.19
N GLU A 414 0.09 6.63 -30.40
CA GLU A 414 0.33 5.34 -31.07
C GLU A 414 0.27 4.14 -30.12
N ALA A 415 0.52 4.38 -28.82
CA ALA A 415 0.51 3.34 -27.79
C ALA A 415 -0.84 2.63 -27.58
N ARG A 416 -1.94 3.09 -28.23
CA ARG A 416 -3.31 2.55 -28.10
C ARG A 416 -3.47 1.06 -28.42
N ARG A 417 -2.48 0.44 -29.08
CA ARG A 417 -2.53 -0.97 -29.48
C ARG A 417 -1.32 -1.80 -29.06
N LEU A 418 -0.33 -1.17 -28.39
CA LEU A 418 0.97 -1.79 -28.07
C LEU A 418 1.61 -2.50 -29.29
N GLU A 419 1.46 -1.93 -30.48
CA GLU A 419 2.01 -2.47 -31.72
C GLU A 419 3.48 -2.03 -31.87
N GLY A 420 4.35 -2.96 -32.25
CA GLY A 420 5.77 -2.66 -32.47
C GLY A 420 6.64 -2.63 -31.19
N PRO A 421 7.90 -2.17 -31.32
CA PRO A 421 8.82 -2.08 -30.20
C PRO A 421 8.42 -0.97 -29.21
N PRO A 422 8.77 -1.08 -27.92
CA PRO A 422 8.48 -0.02 -26.96
C PRO A 422 9.20 1.28 -27.35
N PRO A 423 8.56 2.45 -27.20
CA PRO A 423 9.25 3.73 -27.27
C PRO A 423 10.49 3.75 -26.35
N PRO A 424 11.67 4.19 -26.81
CA PRO A 424 12.92 4.12 -26.03
C PRO A 424 12.83 4.76 -24.63
N CYS A 425 12.01 5.81 -24.47
CA CYS A 425 11.83 6.50 -23.19
C CYS A 425 11.15 5.66 -22.09
N LEU A 426 10.53 4.54 -22.42
CA LEU A 426 9.99 3.60 -21.42
C LEU A 426 11.12 2.80 -20.75
N THR A 427 12.21 2.56 -21.47
CA THR A 427 13.32 1.71 -21.05
C THR A 427 14.60 2.51 -20.78
N GLY A 428 14.46 3.79 -20.39
CA GLY A 428 15.58 4.64 -19.99
C GLY A 428 16.44 5.16 -21.14
N HIS A 429 15.90 5.25 -22.37
CA HIS A 429 16.60 5.75 -23.54
C HIS A 429 15.90 6.95 -24.18
N SER A 430 16.66 7.86 -24.79
CA SER A 430 16.07 8.98 -25.53
C SER A 430 15.37 8.48 -26.80
N CYS A 431 14.19 9.03 -27.10
CA CYS A 431 13.48 8.76 -28.36
C CYS A 431 14.15 9.40 -29.59
N GLY A 432 15.25 10.15 -29.43
CA GLY A 432 16.12 10.61 -30.53
C GLY A 432 15.53 11.65 -31.51
N GLY A 433 14.23 11.98 -31.42
CA GLY A 433 13.59 13.03 -32.23
C GLY A 433 13.29 14.31 -31.44
N GLU A 434 13.19 15.43 -32.16
CA GLU A 434 12.61 16.70 -31.67
C GLU A 434 11.14 16.48 -31.29
N GLY A 435 10.84 16.00 -30.07
CA GLY A 435 9.44 15.84 -29.69
C GLY A 435 9.14 15.08 -28.40
N CYS A 436 10.04 14.24 -27.88
CA CYS A 436 9.86 13.74 -26.52
C CYS A 436 10.06 14.92 -25.56
N GLY A 437 8.99 15.43 -24.93
CA GLY A 437 9.00 16.70 -24.21
C GLY A 437 9.92 16.79 -22.99
N GLY A 438 10.77 15.79 -22.75
CA GLY A 438 11.92 15.85 -21.85
C GLY A 438 11.56 15.93 -20.37
N ILE A 439 10.29 15.75 -20.01
CA ILE A 439 9.87 15.79 -18.61
C ILE A 439 10.27 14.50 -17.90
N GLY A 440 10.71 14.62 -16.65
CA GLY A 440 11.27 13.55 -15.86
C GLY A 440 12.75 13.31 -16.15
N ARG A 441 13.33 12.33 -15.45
CA ARG A 441 14.72 11.92 -15.69
C ARG A 441 14.88 11.31 -17.10
N PRO A 442 15.86 11.75 -17.91
CA PRO A 442 16.12 11.16 -19.23
C PRO A 442 16.29 9.63 -19.19
N GLU A 443 16.97 9.14 -18.16
CA GLU A 443 17.27 7.74 -17.88
C GLU A 443 16.15 7.00 -17.14
N ALA A 444 15.01 7.63 -16.85
CA ALA A 444 13.97 6.98 -16.05
C ALA A 444 13.35 5.78 -16.78
N GLU A 445 13.23 4.66 -16.07
CA GLU A 445 12.68 3.40 -16.55
C GLU A 445 11.29 3.15 -15.95
N LEU A 446 10.37 2.56 -16.74
CA LEU A 446 9.12 1.98 -16.26
C LEU A 446 9.10 0.48 -16.61
N PHE A 447 9.01 -0.37 -15.59
CA PHE A 447 8.70 -1.79 -15.77
C PHE A 447 7.47 -2.19 -14.97
N LEU A 448 6.94 -3.35 -15.30
CA LEU A 448 5.72 -3.88 -14.74
C LEU A 448 5.98 -5.24 -14.08
N VAL A 449 5.28 -5.46 -12.98
CA VAL A 449 5.26 -6.73 -12.25
C VAL A 449 3.81 -7.22 -12.19
N ALA A 450 3.57 -8.43 -12.70
CA ALA A 450 2.24 -9.02 -12.70
C ALA A 450 1.94 -9.68 -11.36
N HIS A 451 0.86 -9.25 -10.73
CA HIS A 451 0.52 -9.55 -9.35
C HIS A 451 -0.59 -10.61 -9.29
N PHE A 452 -0.25 -11.82 -8.86
CA PHE A 452 -1.20 -12.90 -8.60
C PHE A 452 -1.84 -12.77 -7.21
N ILE A 453 -3.18 -12.85 -7.13
CA ILE A 453 -3.93 -12.55 -5.91
C ILE A 453 -4.19 -13.81 -5.10
N LYS A 454 -3.73 -13.83 -3.83
CA LYS A 454 -4.04 -14.86 -2.83
C LYS A 454 -5.54 -14.88 -2.50
N ARG A 455 -6.09 -16.08 -2.36
CA ARG A 455 -7.52 -16.31 -2.11
C ARG A 455 -7.73 -17.49 -1.17
N LEU A 456 -8.75 -17.38 -0.33
CA LEU A 456 -9.16 -18.47 0.55
C LEU A 456 -9.51 -19.73 -0.25
N PRO A 457 -9.12 -20.92 0.23
CA PRO A 457 -9.48 -22.18 -0.41
C PRO A 457 -10.97 -22.49 -0.24
N SER A 458 -11.51 -23.24 -1.20
CA SER A 458 -12.86 -23.81 -1.11
C SER A 458 -12.75 -25.24 -0.57
N ALA A 459 -13.01 -25.44 0.72
CA ALA A 459 -12.92 -26.75 1.37
C ALA A 459 -13.72 -27.84 0.63
N ARG A 460 -14.90 -27.48 0.11
CA ARG A 460 -15.74 -28.38 -0.70
C ARG A 460 -15.04 -28.80 -2.00
N ASN A 461 -14.48 -27.84 -2.74
CA ASN A 461 -13.86 -28.13 -4.04
C ASN A 461 -12.54 -28.88 -3.86
N ASP A 462 -11.76 -28.51 -2.85
CA ASP A 462 -10.49 -29.16 -2.53
C ASP A 462 -10.69 -30.63 -2.14
N TYR A 463 -11.69 -30.90 -1.29
CA TYR A 463 -12.06 -32.27 -0.95
C TYR A 463 -12.54 -33.06 -2.18
N ALA A 464 -13.43 -32.48 -3.00
CA ALA A 464 -13.96 -33.13 -4.19
C ALA A 464 -12.86 -33.43 -5.23
N ARG A 465 -11.89 -32.54 -5.40
CA ARG A 465 -10.78 -32.70 -6.34
C ARG A 465 -9.59 -33.47 -5.75
N ARG A 466 -9.60 -33.69 -4.44
CA ARG A 466 -8.55 -34.38 -3.65
C ARG A 466 -7.19 -33.71 -3.71
N PHE A 467 -7.17 -32.37 -3.68
CA PHE A 467 -5.98 -31.57 -3.44
C PHE A 467 -6.34 -30.16 -2.99
N ARG A 468 -5.39 -29.51 -2.31
CA ARG A 468 -5.58 -28.20 -1.66
C ARG A 468 -5.39 -27.03 -2.64
N ASP A 469 -6.08 -25.94 -2.35
CA ASP A 469 -6.04 -24.66 -3.07
C ASP A 469 -6.45 -24.80 -4.54
N SER A 470 -7.41 -25.67 -4.81
CA SER A 470 -7.67 -26.16 -6.16
C SER A 470 -8.19 -25.08 -7.12
N ASP A 471 -9.07 -24.20 -6.63
CA ASP A 471 -9.58 -23.06 -7.40
C ASP A 471 -8.50 -22.00 -7.65
N LEU A 472 -7.64 -21.76 -6.65
CA LEU A 472 -6.53 -20.82 -6.76
C LEU A 472 -5.52 -21.33 -7.81
N ARG A 473 -5.09 -22.60 -7.72
CA ARG A 473 -4.18 -23.20 -8.71
C ARG A 473 -4.71 -23.12 -10.13
N ALA A 474 -6.00 -23.38 -10.35
CA ALA A 474 -6.63 -23.26 -11.66
C ALA A 474 -6.60 -21.81 -12.18
N THR A 475 -6.93 -20.83 -11.32
CA THR A 475 -6.87 -19.40 -11.67
C THR A 475 -5.44 -18.96 -12.02
N LEU A 476 -4.45 -19.41 -11.23
CA LEU A 476 -3.04 -19.08 -11.44
C LEU A 476 -2.51 -19.66 -12.75
N ASP A 477 -2.86 -20.90 -13.10
CA ASP A 477 -2.49 -21.50 -14.39
C ASP A 477 -3.09 -20.71 -15.57
N GLU A 478 -4.37 -20.34 -15.50
CA GLU A 478 -5.03 -19.55 -16.53
C GLU A 478 -4.37 -18.17 -16.72
N GLN A 479 -4.16 -17.44 -15.62
CA GLN A 479 -3.51 -16.13 -15.65
C GLN A 479 -2.05 -16.22 -16.14
N ALA A 480 -1.30 -17.23 -15.69
CA ALA A 480 0.07 -17.45 -16.15
C ALA A 480 0.11 -17.74 -17.66
N ARG A 481 -0.81 -18.55 -18.20
CA ARG A 481 -0.92 -18.81 -19.65
C ARG A 481 -1.26 -17.54 -20.44
N ILE A 482 -2.14 -16.69 -19.90
CA ILE A 482 -2.43 -15.38 -20.50
C ILE A 482 -1.16 -14.53 -20.60
N LEU A 483 -0.38 -14.42 -19.52
CA LEU A 483 0.87 -13.66 -19.52
C LEU A 483 1.88 -14.26 -20.52
N CYS A 484 2.01 -15.58 -20.56
CA CYS A 484 2.87 -16.27 -21.52
C CYS A 484 2.49 -15.95 -22.97
N ALA A 485 1.20 -15.94 -23.30
CA ALA A 485 0.73 -15.61 -24.63
C ALA A 485 1.04 -14.14 -25.01
N LEU A 486 0.83 -13.21 -24.07
CA LEU A 486 1.12 -11.79 -24.28
C LEU A 486 2.62 -11.52 -24.47
N VAL A 487 3.48 -12.09 -23.64
CA VAL A 487 4.94 -11.92 -23.76
C VAL A 487 5.47 -12.51 -25.07
N LYS A 488 4.93 -13.65 -25.52
CA LYS A 488 5.32 -14.22 -26.82
C LYS A 488 4.86 -13.34 -27.99
N GLY A 489 3.62 -12.86 -27.95
CA GLY A 489 2.97 -12.15 -29.05
C GLY A 489 3.21 -10.64 -29.12
N ASN A 490 3.67 -9.98 -28.05
CA ASN A 490 3.78 -8.52 -27.99
C ASN A 490 5.18 -8.07 -27.51
N ALA A 491 5.90 -7.36 -28.39
CA ALA A 491 7.27 -6.90 -28.12
C ALA A 491 7.34 -5.85 -26.99
N THR A 492 6.35 -4.95 -26.92
CA THR A 492 6.27 -3.94 -25.86
C THR A 492 5.99 -4.61 -24.51
N VAL A 493 5.02 -5.52 -24.43
CA VAL A 493 4.73 -6.27 -23.19
C VAL A 493 5.97 -7.05 -22.72
N ARG A 494 6.65 -7.76 -23.62
CA ARG A 494 7.89 -8.49 -23.31
C ARG A 494 9.02 -7.59 -22.80
N ALA A 495 9.11 -6.36 -23.28
CA ALA A 495 10.12 -5.41 -22.83
C ALA A 495 9.76 -4.78 -21.47
N LEU A 496 8.46 -4.65 -21.14
CA LEU A 496 8.03 -3.97 -19.92
C LEU A 496 7.73 -4.92 -18.75
N LEU A 497 7.19 -6.11 -19.02
CA LEU A 497 6.83 -7.09 -18.00
C LEU A 497 8.07 -7.90 -17.61
N GLN A 498 8.75 -7.47 -16.55
CA GLN A 498 10.02 -8.06 -16.12
C GLN A 498 9.90 -8.98 -14.91
N GLY A 499 8.75 -8.99 -14.21
CA GLY A 499 8.55 -9.88 -13.08
C GLY A 499 7.12 -10.30 -12.81
N VAL A 500 6.99 -11.29 -11.92
CA VAL A 500 5.72 -11.68 -11.29
C VAL A 500 5.79 -11.56 -9.78
N ASP A 501 4.63 -11.47 -9.15
CA ASP A 501 4.44 -11.35 -7.70
C ASP A 501 3.24 -12.19 -7.24
N GLY A 502 3.21 -12.55 -5.96
CA GLY A 502 2.03 -13.06 -5.27
C GLY A 502 1.77 -12.27 -3.99
N ALA A 503 0.61 -11.61 -3.89
CA ALA A 503 0.17 -10.91 -2.67
C ALA A 503 -1.36 -10.84 -2.54
N SER A 504 -1.88 -9.79 -1.90
CA SER A 504 -3.07 -9.82 -1.07
C SER A 504 -2.80 -10.55 0.25
N ASN A 505 -3.85 -10.78 1.04
CA ASN A 505 -3.79 -11.30 2.40
C ASN A 505 -2.99 -12.62 2.46
N GLU A 506 -1.90 -12.62 3.23
CA GLU A 506 -0.99 -13.76 3.36
C GLU A 506 -1.66 -14.97 4.04
N LEU A 507 -2.66 -14.72 4.90
CA LEU A 507 -3.40 -15.77 5.61
C LEU A 507 -4.34 -16.55 4.68
N HIS A 508 -4.56 -16.06 3.46
CA HIS A 508 -5.46 -16.71 2.50
C HIS A 508 -4.81 -17.86 1.74
N ALA A 509 -3.51 -17.79 1.45
CA ALA A 509 -2.83 -18.84 0.69
C ALA A 509 -1.32 -18.87 0.97
N PRO A 510 -0.72 -20.06 1.18
CA PRO A 510 0.73 -20.21 1.31
C PRO A 510 1.44 -20.03 -0.04
N PRO A 511 2.78 -20.08 -0.10
CA PRO A 511 3.52 -19.98 -1.37
C PRO A 511 3.28 -21.17 -2.33
N GLU A 512 2.96 -22.34 -1.79
CA GLU A 512 2.84 -23.61 -2.53
C GLU A 512 2.00 -23.56 -3.83
N PRO A 513 0.79 -22.96 -3.85
CA PRO A 513 -0.07 -22.93 -5.03
C PRO A 513 0.51 -22.14 -6.20
N PHE A 514 1.45 -21.23 -5.93
CA PHE A 514 2.05 -20.33 -6.91
C PHE A 514 3.24 -20.94 -7.64
N ALA A 515 3.86 -21.98 -7.08
CA ALA A 515 5.08 -22.59 -7.61
C ALA A 515 4.97 -23.02 -9.10
N PRO A 516 3.89 -23.68 -9.55
CA PRO A 516 3.76 -24.07 -10.96
C PRO A 516 3.62 -22.86 -11.90
N ALA A 517 2.85 -21.84 -11.50
CA ALA A 517 2.65 -20.62 -12.29
C ALA A 517 3.96 -19.83 -12.43
N PHE A 518 4.75 -19.72 -11.35
CA PHE A 518 6.05 -19.05 -11.36
C PHE A 518 7.05 -19.75 -12.29
N ARG A 519 7.11 -21.09 -12.27
CA ARG A 519 7.93 -21.86 -13.22
C ARG A 519 7.48 -21.66 -14.67
N LEU A 520 6.17 -21.67 -14.91
CA LEU A 520 5.57 -21.49 -16.24
C LEU A 520 5.94 -20.13 -16.84
N VAL A 521 5.74 -19.03 -16.10
CA VAL A 521 6.05 -17.67 -16.61
C VAL A 521 7.56 -17.46 -16.80
N ARG A 522 8.40 -18.05 -15.93
CA ARG A 522 9.86 -18.00 -16.08
C ARG A 522 10.32 -18.67 -17.36
N ARG A 523 9.79 -19.86 -17.69
CA ARG A 523 10.05 -20.55 -18.97
C ARG A 523 9.55 -19.76 -20.19
N ALA A 524 8.54 -18.91 -20.02
CA ALA A 524 8.01 -18.07 -21.07
C ALA A 524 8.76 -16.75 -21.28
N GLY A 525 9.78 -16.45 -20.46
CA GLY A 525 10.64 -15.29 -20.61
C GLY A 525 10.29 -14.10 -19.72
N ILE A 526 9.51 -14.30 -18.64
CA ILE A 526 9.41 -13.31 -17.55
C ILE A 526 10.50 -13.66 -16.52
N PRO A 527 11.61 -12.92 -16.47
CA PRO A 527 12.85 -13.42 -15.86
C PRO A 527 12.87 -13.41 -14.34
N ARG A 528 12.05 -12.55 -13.69
CA ARG A 528 12.15 -12.28 -12.25
C ARG A 528 10.88 -12.58 -11.49
N ALA A 529 11.05 -12.78 -10.19
CA ALA A 529 9.97 -12.98 -9.24
C ALA A 529 10.19 -12.15 -7.98
N THR A 530 9.10 -11.62 -7.45
CA THR A 530 8.99 -11.24 -6.05
C THR A 530 7.80 -12.00 -5.44
N PHE A 531 7.68 -12.01 -4.12
CA PHE A 531 6.54 -12.63 -3.45
C PHE A 531 6.35 -11.95 -2.10
N HIS A 532 5.16 -11.43 -1.82
CA HIS A 532 4.85 -10.92 -0.48
C HIS A 532 4.74 -12.09 0.48
N VAL A 533 5.59 -12.12 1.49
CA VAL A 533 5.56 -13.16 2.51
C VAL A 533 6.24 -12.71 3.79
N GLY A 534 5.68 -13.15 4.92
CA GLY A 534 6.18 -12.81 6.24
C GLY A 534 5.80 -11.40 6.69
N GLU A 535 4.84 -10.75 6.02
CA GLU A 535 4.29 -9.47 6.47
C GLU A 535 3.25 -9.64 7.57
N ASP A 536 2.27 -10.52 7.34
CA ASP A 536 1.14 -10.78 8.22
C ASP A 536 1.05 -12.28 8.54
N PHE A 537 0.95 -12.60 9.82
CA PHE A 537 1.03 -13.97 10.32
C PHE A 537 0.41 -14.11 11.71
N ARG A 538 -0.23 -15.25 11.97
CA ARG A 538 -0.84 -15.56 13.27
C ARG A 538 0.17 -15.88 14.37
N HIS A 539 1.33 -16.42 14.00
CA HIS A 539 2.41 -16.77 14.90
C HIS A 539 3.76 -16.50 14.21
N LEU A 540 4.78 -16.06 14.94
CA LEU A 540 6.08 -15.70 14.35
C LEU A 540 6.73 -16.87 13.57
N LEU A 541 6.60 -18.10 14.08
CA LEU A 541 7.00 -19.32 13.32
C LEU A 541 6.28 -19.46 11.98
N SER A 542 4.99 -19.11 11.89
CA SER A 542 4.25 -19.15 10.62
C SER A 542 4.88 -18.20 9.61
N GLY A 543 5.19 -16.97 10.02
CA GLY A 543 5.83 -15.97 9.16
C GLY A 543 7.22 -16.42 8.70
N ILE A 544 8.08 -16.87 9.62
CA ILE A 544 9.44 -17.34 9.29
C ILE A 544 9.40 -18.53 8.32
N ARG A 545 8.54 -19.52 8.61
CA ARG A 545 8.35 -20.69 7.75
C ARG A 545 7.85 -20.28 6.37
N ALA A 546 6.86 -19.38 6.29
CA ALA A 546 6.30 -18.95 5.02
C ALA A 546 7.38 -18.35 4.10
N VAL A 547 8.30 -17.54 4.65
CA VAL A 547 9.42 -17.00 3.86
C VAL A 547 10.34 -18.12 3.36
N ALA A 548 10.67 -19.10 4.21
CA ALA A 548 11.45 -20.27 3.81
C ALA A 548 10.74 -21.11 2.72
N GLU A 549 9.42 -21.29 2.83
CA GLU A 549 8.58 -21.96 1.84
C GLU A 549 8.58 -21.20 0.51
N ALA A 550 8.50 -19.86 0.53
CA ALA A 550 8.54 -19.04 -0.68
C ALA A 550 9.88 -19.20 -1.43
N LEU A 551 11.00 -19.13 -0.70
CA LEU A 551 12.33 -19.41 -1.28
C LEU A 551 12.36 -20.80 -1.92
N ALA A 552 12.00 -21.83 -1.16
CA ALA A 552 12.14 -23.21 -1.59
C ALA A 552 11.18 -23.59 -2.74
N PHE A 553 9.90 -23.25 -2.62
CA PHE A 553 8.85 -23.74 -3.52
C PHE A 553 8.76 -22.93 -4.81
N LEU A 554 8.89 -21.60 -4.72
CA LEU A 554 8.85 -20.73 -5.90
C LEU A 554 10.18 -20.72 -6.66
N ASP A 555 11.21 -21.38 -6.09
CA ASP A 555 12.56 -21.39 -6.61
C ASP A 555 13.01 -19.95 -6.89
N LEU A 556 12.99 -19.12 -5.84
CA LEU A 556 13.51 -17.76 -5.90
C LEU A 556 15.04 -17.82 -6.01
N GLN A 557 15.59 -17.07 -6.98
CA GLN A 557 16.98 -17.13 -7.41
C GLN A 557 17.66 -15.74 -7.33
N SER A 558 18.93 -15.69 -7.70
CA SER A 558 19.70 -14.45 -7.70
C SER A 558 19.04 -13.39 -8.59
N GLY A 559 18.73 -12.25 -7.99
CA GLY A 559 18.03 -11.14 -8.64
C GLY A 559 16.51 -11.17 -8.49
N ASP A 560 15.94 -12.19 -7.84
CA ASP A 560 14.57 -12.18 -7.33
C ASP A 560 14.51 -11.44 -5.98
N ARG A 561 13.30 -11.19 -5.49
CA ARG A 561 13.07 -10.46 -4.23
C ARG A 561 11.99 -11.12 -3.36
N ILE A 562 11.88 -10.68 -2.12
CA ILE A 562 10.78 -10.99 -1.20
C ILE A 562 10.18 -9.68 -0.69
N GLY A 563 8.86 -9.56 -0.74
CA GLY A 563 8.11 -8.43 -0.19
C GLY A 563 7.97 -8.50 1.32
N HIS A 564 8.27 -7.40 2.01
CA HIS A 564 8.16 -7.16 3.46
C HIS A 564 9.07 -8.02 4.33
N ALA A 565 8.88 -9.35 4.40
CA ALA A 565 9.63 -10.27 5.27
C ALA A 565 9.77 -9.82 6.74
N THR A 566 8.77 -9.12 7.27
CA THR A 566 8.76 -8.61 8.65
C THR A 566 9.08 -9.70 9.67
N ALA A 567 8.57 -10.92 9.46
CA ALA A 567 8.83 -12.09 10.30
C ALA A 567 10.32 -12.44 10.46
N LEU A 568 11.18 -12.10 9.49
CA LEU A 568 12.62 -12.33 9.57
C LEU A 568 13.39 -11.22 10.28
N GLY A 569 12.74 -10.07 10.52
CA GLY A 569 13.40 -8.89 11.03
C GLY A 569 12.80 -8.32 12.32
N ILE A 570 11.55 -8.62 12.66
CA ILE A 570 10.92 -8.14 13.90
C ILE A 570 11.62 -8.74 15.13
N ASP A 571 11.91 -7.92 16.14
CA ASP A 571 12.47 -8.40 17.40
C ASP A 571 11.47 -9.41 18.03
N PRO A 572 11.87 -10.67 18.27
CA PRO A 572 10.98 -11.65 18.88
C PRO A 572 10.41 -11.23 20.23
N ALA A 573 11.16 -10.46 21.04
CA ALA A 573 10.67 -9.96 22.32
C ALA A 573 9.57 -8.90 22.11
N LEU A 574 9.80 -7.96 21.17
CA LEU A 574 8.78 -6.98 20.79
C LEU A 574 7.52 -7.67 20.28
N TRP A 575 7.65 -8.69 19.43
CA TRP A 575 6.49 -9.42 18.94
C TRP A 575 5.72 -10.10 20.07
N LEU A 576 6.40 -10.76 21.01
CA LEU A 576 5.78 -11.38 22.18
C LEU A 576 5.06 -10.37 23.08
N ASP A 577 5.64 -9.19 23.29
CA ASP A 577 5.06 -8.12 24.11
C ASP A 577 3.79 -7.52 23.48
N ARG A 578 3.66 -7.61 22.15
CA ARG A 578 2.56 -7.02 21.36
C ARG A 578 1.48 -8.02 20.96
N THR A 579 1.77 -9.32 21.05
CA THR A 579 0.83 -10.38 20.73
C THR A 579 0.14 -10.93 21.99
N ALA A 580 -0.97 -11.65 21.79
CA ALA A 580 -1.56 -12.41 22.89
C ALA A 580 -0.61 -13.56 23.31
N PRO A 581 -0.58 -13.96 24.60
CA PRO A 581 0.25 -15.08 25.07
C PRO A 581 0.00 -16.42 24.34
N ARG A 582 -1.13 -16.52 23.64
CA ARG A 582 -1.61 -17.70 22.96
C ARG A 582 -2.15 -17.30 21.59
N ALA A 583 -1.81 -18.08 20.57
CA ALA A 583 -2.22 -17.89 19.18
C ALA A 583 -3.07 -19.08 18.72
N VAL A 584 -4.14 -18.78 17.96
CA VAL A 584 -4.99 -19.83 17.37
C VAL A 584 -4.52 -20.10 15.95
N LEU A 585 -4.07 -21.33 15.70
CA LEU A 585 -3.64 -21.81 14.39
C LEU A 585 -4.55 -22.93 13.90
N SER A 586 -4.55 -23.22 12.59
CA SER A 586 -5.06 -24.52 12.15
C SER A 586 -4.12 -25.63 12.62
N ARG A 587 -4.67 -26.82 12.92
CA ARG A 587 -3.87 -27.99 13.30
C ARG A 587 -2.78 -28.33 12.27
N LEU A 588 -3.09 -28.18 10.99
CA LEU A 588 -2.12 -28.39 9.91
C LEU A 588 -1.00 -27.35 9.94
N GLU A 589 -1.32 -26.08 10.18
CA GLU A 589 -0.34 -25.00 10.32
C GLU A 589 0.57 -25.19 11.54
N ALA A 590 0.00 -25.61 12.68
CA ALA A 590 0.76 -25.92 13.88
C ALA A 590 1.75 -27.06 13.66
N LEU A 591 1.32 -28.14 12.98
CA LEU A 591 2.22 -29.25 12.60
C LEU A 591 3.34 -28.75 11.68
N ASP A 592 3.01 -28.01 10.62
CA ASP A 592 4.02 -27.54 9.67
C ASP A 592 5.04 -26.59 10.33
N ASN A 593 4.58 -25.70 11.22
CA ASN A 593 5.45 -24.82 12.00
C ASN A 593 6.41 -25.63 12.86
N ALA A 594 5.90 -26.65 13.55
CA ALA A 594 6.72 -27.49 14.43
C ALA A 594 7.76 -28.30 13.65
N VAL A 595 7.36 -28.91 12.52
CA VAL A 595 8.26 -29.67 11.64
C VAL A 595 9.36 -28.78 11.06
N PHE A 596 9.00 -27.59 10.57
CA PHE A 596 9.97 -26.62 10.05
C PHE A 596 10.97 -26.18 11.13
N ALA A 597 10.47 -25.73 12.28
CA ALA A 597 11.30 -25.25 13.36
C ALA A 597 12.21 -26.35 13.90
N HIS A 598 11.69 -27.57 14.07
CA HIS A 598 12.47 -28.72 14.53
C HIS A 598 13.64 -29.00 13.59
N ARG A 599 13.36 -29.13 12.29
CA ARG A 599 14.40 -29.43 11.30
C ARG A 599 15.50 -28.36 11.26
N ALA A 600 15.11 -27.08 11.27
CA ALA A 600 16.05 -25.98 11.22
C ALA A 600 16.88 -25.88 12.50
N LEU A 601 16.26 -25.94 13.69
CA LEU A 601 16.97 -25.90 14.97
C LEU A 601 17.87 -27.12 15.18
N ALA A 602 17.47 -28.30 14.70
CA ALA A 602 18.31 -29.49 14.75
C ALA A 602 19.56 -29.33 13.88
N ALA A 603 19.46 -28.67 12.73
CA ALA A 603 20.61 -28.37 11.87
C ALA A 603 21.53 -27.29 12.46
N ILE A 604 20.96 -26.30 13.17
CA ILE A 604 21.72 -25.23 13.85
C ILE A 604 22.45 -25.80 15.09
N GLY A 605 21.80 -26.67 15.85
CA GLY A 605 22.31 -27.23 17.11
C GLY A 605 22.14 -26.28 18.31
N GLY A 606 22.32 -26.80 19.53
CA GLY A 606 22.27 -26.00 20.77
C GLY A 606 20.89 -25.78 21.40
N PHE A 607 19.81 -26.30 20.80
CA PHE A 607 18.42 -26.04 21.21
C PHE A 607 17.67 -27.30 21.71
N ALA A 608 18.34 -28.18 22.47
CA ALA A 608 17.77 -29.47 22.88
C ALA A 608 16.41 -29.36 23.60
N GLY A 609 16.23 -28.33 24.45
CA GLY A 609 14.95 -28.10 25.14
C GLY A 609 13.82 -27.69 24.20
N ASP A 610 14.09 -26.85 23.19
CA ASP A 610 13.13 -26.48 22.16
C ASP A 610 12.79 -27.68 21.26
N LEU A 611 13.79 -28.48 20.89
CA LEU A 611 13.60 -29.68 20.06
C LEU A 611 12.65 -30.70 20.72
N LEU A 612 12.82 -30.97 22.02
CA LEU A 612 11.93 -31.88 22.76
C LEU A 612 10.48 -31.37 22.79
N ARG A 613 10.27 -30.05 22.96
CA ARG A 613 8.94 -29.45 22.90
C ARG A 613 8.32 -29.59 21.52
N LEU A 614 9.09 -29.31 20.46
CA LEU A 614 8.64 -29.43 19.09
C LEU A 614 8.33 -30.88 18.70
N GLU A 615 9.12 -31.86 19.15
CA GLU A 615 8.84 -33.28 18.95
C GLU A 615 7.52 -33.71 19.58
N SER A 616 7.22 -33.23 20.79
CA SER A 616 5.93 -33.48 21.44
C SER A 616 4.76 -32.90 20.65
N LEU A 617 4.89 -31.67 20.15
CA LEU A 617 3.88 -31.05 19.28
C LEU A 617 3.70 -31.81 17.97
N ILE A 618 4.80 -32.23 17.34
CA ILE A 618 4.77 -33.02 16.11
C ILE A 618 4.03 -34.34 16.34
N ALA A 619 4.34 -35.07 17.41
CA ALA A 619 3.67 -36.32 17.75
C ALA A 619 2.15 -36.10 17.90
N VAL A 620 1.73 -35.14 18.73
CA VAL A 620 0.32 -34.83 18.99
C VAL A 620 -0.43 -34.43 17.73
N HIS A 621 0.13 -33.51 16.92
CA HIS A 621 -0.57 -33.02 15.74
C HIS A 621 -0.54 -34.02 14.58
N SER A 622 0.53 -34.81 14.44
CA SER A 622 0.60 -35.84 13.39
C SER A 622 -0.32 -37.01 13.69
N ASP A 623 -0.43 -37.46 14.95
CA ASP A 623 -1.39 -38.49 15.35
C ASP A 623 -2.82 -38.05 15.04
N ALA A 624 -3.20 -36.84 15.45
CA ALA A 624 -4.53 -36.30 15.20
C ALA A 624 -4.87 -36.14 13.70
N LEU A 625 -3.88 -35.92 12.83
CA LEU A 625 -4.10 -35.72 11.39
C LEU A 625 -4.03 -37.03 10.59
N TYR A 626 -3.11 -37.93 10.96
CA TYR A 626 -2.76 -39.12 10.18
C TYR A 626 -3.07 -40.44 10.89
N ASP A 627 -3.78 -40.38 12.02
CA ASP A 627 -4.14 -41.50 12.91
C ASP A 627 -2.91 -42.34 13.33
N ALA A 628 -1.74 -41.70 13.36
CA ALA A 628 -0.47 -42.25 13.82
C ALA A 628 0.59 -41.15 13.99
N GLU A 629 1.40 -41.24 15.04
CA GLU A 629 2.60 -40.42 15.20
C GLU A 629 3.56 -40.61 14.01
N ARG A 630 4.03 -39.49 13.46
CA ARG A 630 5.01 -39.48 12.35
C ARG A 630 6.30 -38.81 12.80
N SER A 631 7.43 -39.38 12.37
CA SER A 631 8.73 -38.81 12.73
C SER A 631 8.94 -37.43 12.06
N PRO A 632 9.65 -36.50 12.73
CA PRO A 632 9.97 -35.19 12.16
C PRO A 632 10.65 -35.28 10.79
N ASP A 633 11.58 -36.23 10.61
CA ASP A 633 12.28 -36.46 9.33
C ASP A 633 11.33 -36.85 8.19
N LEU A 634 10.43 -37.80 8.44
CA LEU A 634 9.52 -38.28 7.42
C LEU A 634 8.52 -37.18 7.00
N LEU A 635 8.02 -36.41 7.97
CA LEU A 635 7.16 -35.25 7.71
C LEU A 635 7.90 -34.15 6.95
N HIS A 636 9.16 -33.88 7.29
CA HIS A 636 9.96 -32.89 6.57
C HIS A 636 10.22 -33.30 5.11
N ARG A 637 10.57 -34.57 4.85
CA ARG A 637 10.71 -35.08 3.48
C ARG A 637 9.41 -35.00 2.68
N ALA A 638 8.25 -35.19 3.33
CA ALA A 638 6.95 -35.01 2.69
C ALA A 638 6.64 -33.52 2.44
N TRP A 639 7.04 -32.64 3.36
CA TRP A 639 6.93 -31.19 3.21
C TRP A 639 7.72 -30.68 2.00
N GLU A 640 8.90 -31.23 1.70
CA GLU A 640 9.69 -30.84 0.51
C GLU A 640 8.99 -31.12 -0.82
N LEU A 641 8.08 -32.11 -0.86
CA LEU A 641 7.29 -32.45 -2.05
C LEU A 641 6.23 -31.41 -2.40
N ARG A 642 5.90 -30.50 -1.48
CA ARG A 642 4.91 -29.43 -1.68
C ARG A 642 5.24 -28.50 -2.85
N ARG A 643 6.50 -28.42 -3.29
CA ARG A 643 6.89 -27.68 -4.50
C ARG A 643 6.30 -28.23 -5.82
N LEU A 644 5.85 -29.49 -5.82
CA LEU A 644 5.27 -30.16 -6.98
C LEU A 644 3.89 -29.59 -7.30
N ASP A 645 3.46 -29.72 -8.55
CA ASP A 645 2.10 -29.39 -8.95
C ASP A 645 1.16 -30.57 -8.65
N PRO A 646 0.20 -30.44 -7.70
CA PRO A 646 -0.77 -31.49 -7.44
C PRO A 646 -1.62 -31.80 -8.68
N LEU A 647 -1.86 -30.86 -9.60
CA LEU A 647 -2.58 -31.16 -10.85
C LEU A 647 -1.78 -32.09 -11.77
N ALA A 648 -0.45 -31.97 -11.79
CA ALA A 648 0.43 -32.91 -12.48
C ALA A 648 0.42 -34.28 -11.79
N VAL A 649 0.61 -34.31 -10.46
CA VAL A 649 0.64 -35.55 -9.68
C VAL A 649 -0.69 -36.31 -9.82
N ARG A 650 -1.84 -35.64 -9.67
CA ARG A 650 -3.17 -36.26 -9.77
C ARG A 650 -3.46 -36.80 -11.18
N ALA A 651 -2.93 -36.17 -12.23
CA ALA A 651 -3.06 -36.69 -13.59
C ALA A 651 -2.31 -38.03 -13.75
N VAL A 652 -1.10 -38.12 -13.17
CA VAL A 652 -0.30 -39.35 -13.14
C VAL A 652 -1.02 -40.44 -12.33
N GLU A 653 -1.49 -40.11 -11.12
CA GLU A 653 -2.23 -41.05 -10.28
C GLU A 653 -3.50 -41.58 -10.96
N ARG A 654 -4.22 -40.72 -11.69
CA ARG A 654 -5.40 -41.14 -12.45
C ARG A 654 -5.04 -42.10 -13.57
N SER A 655 -3.97 -41.82 -14.32
CA SER A 655 -3.50 -42.71 -15.38
C SER A 655 -3.11 -44.09 -14.84
N LEU A 656 -2.47 -44.14 -13.66
CA LEU A 656 -2.19 -45.40 -12.96
C LEU A 656 -3.47 -46.14 -12.56
N GLN A 657 -4.45 -45.43 -11.99
CA GLN A 657 -5.74 -45.99 -11.59
C GLN A 657 -6.52 -46.57 -12.76
N GLU A 658 -6.58 -45.86 -13.89
CA GLU A 658 -7.18 -46.34 -15.14
C GLU A 658 -6.47 -47.59 -15.68
N GLY A 659 -5.15 -47.70 -15.47
CA GLY A 659 -4.35 -48.87 -15.78
C GLY A 659 -4.33 -49.97 -14.70
N GLY A 660 -5.11 -49.84 -13.61
CA GLY A 660 -5.16 -50.82 -12.52
C GLY A 660 -3.87 -50.95 -11.69
N ARG A 661 -2.97 -49.96 -11.75
CA ARG A 661 -1.69 -49.93 -11.02
C ARG A 661 -1.81 -49.09 -9.75
N PRO A 662 -1.18 -49.49 -8.63
CA PRO A 662 -1.19 -48.69 -7.40
C PRO A 662 -0.36 -47.42 -7.56
N ALA A 663 -0.73 -46.35 -6.84
CA ALA A 663 -0.01 -45.06 -6.82
C ALA A 663 1.07 -45.04 -5.72
N THR A 664 2.14 -45.79 -5.92
CA THR A 664 3.34 -45.77 -5.06
C THR A 664 4.36 -44.76 -5.60
N ALA A 665 5.36 -44.37 -4.80
CA ALA A 665 6.42 -43.48 -5.27
C ALA A 665 7.10 -43.99 -6.56
N THR A 666 7.41 -45.29 -6.62
CA THR A 666 8.05 -45.91 -7.79
C THR A 666 7.15 -45.84 -9.02
N THR A 667 5.90 -46.30 -8.91
CA THR A 667 4.97 -46.35 -10.04
C THR A 667 4.57 -44.95 -10.53
N VAL A 668 4.40 -43.98 -9.62
CA VAL A 668 4.14 -42.58 -9.97
C VAL A 668 5.33 -41.97 -10.69
N ALA A 669 6.56 -42.23 -10.22
CA ALA A 669 7.74 -41.73 -10.90
C ALA A 669 7.90 -42.32 -12.31
N GLU A 670 7.68 -43.63 -12.48
CA GLU A 670 7.72 -44.29 -13.79
C GLU A 670 6.66 -43.75 -14.75
N GLU A 671 5.41 -43.62 -14.29
CA GLU A 671 4.31 -43.14 -15.11
C GLU A 671 4.50 -41.66 -15.48
N ALA A 672 4.97 -40.84 -14.55
CA ALA A 672 5.30 -39.44 -14.83
C ALA A 672 6.40 -39.33 -15.90
N ARG A 673 7.43 -40.19 -15.91
CA ARG A 673 8.44 -40.23 -16.98
C ARG A 673 7.83 -40.64 -18.31
N PHE A 674 6.97 -41.66 -18.32
CA PHE A 674 6.29 -42.11 -19.53
C PHE A 674 5.42 -41.00 -20.12
N MET A 675 4.53 -40.39 -19.32
CA MET A 675 3.69 -39.28 -19.73
C MET A 675 4.53 -38.07 -20.20
N ALA A 676 5.65 -37.77 -19.54
CA ALA A 676 6.54 -36.70 -19.97
C ALA A 676 7.16 -36.95 -21.35
N SER A 677 7.40 -38.21 -21.71
CA SER A 677 7.98 -38.59 -23.02
C SER A 677 6.98 -38.52 -24.18
N THR A 678 5.68 -38.56 -23.88
CA THR A 678 4.58 -38.55 -24.88
C THR A 678 3.85 -37.20 -24.96
N THR A 679 4.06 -36.31 -24.00
CA THR A 679 3.42 -34.99 -23.95
C THR A 679 4.07 -34.01 -24.93
N ILE A 680 3.27 -33.44 -25.84
CA ILE A 680 3.73 -32.45 -26.85
C ILE A 680 4.02 -31.07 -26.22
N ASP A 681 3.20 -30.64 -25.25
CA ASP A 681 3.44 -29.38 -24.54
C ASP A 681 4.67 -29.53 -23.63
N GLU A 682 5.81 -29.01 -24.09
CA GLU A 682 7.08 -29.09 -23.37
C GLU A 682 7.00 -28.49 -21.95
N THR A 683 6.10 -27.53 -21.72
CA THR A 683 5.92 -26.97 -20.37
C THR A 683 5.29 -28.00 -19.44
N ARG A 684 4.30 -28.74 -19.94
CA ARG A 684 3.65 -29.82 -19.20
C ARG A 684 4.59 -31.02 -19.05
N ALA A 685 5.35 -31.36 -20.09
CA ALA A 685 6.36 -32.41 -20.01
C ALA A 685 7.42 -32.11 -18.94
N ALA A 686 7.90 -30.86 -18.86
CA ALA A 686 8.86 -30.45 -17.84
C ALA A 686 8.32 -30.54 -16.41
N GLU A 687 7.04 -30.22 -16.17
CA GLU A 687 6.42 -30.45 -14.85
C GLU A 687 6.30 -31.93 -14.51
N LEU A 688 5.97 -32.79 -15.49
CA LEU A 688 5.93 -34.25 -15.29
C LEU A 688 7.33 -34.84 -15.00
N ARG A 689 8.39 -34.34 -15.66
CA ARG A 689 9.78 -34.74 -15.34
C ARG A 689 10.15 -34.33 -13.91
N LEU A 690 9.77 -33.13 -13.47
CA LEU A 690 9.98 -32.69 -12.09
C LEU A 690 9.27 -33.59 -11.08
N VAL A 691 8.02 -33.99 -11.36
CA VAL A 691 7.28 -34.97 -10.54
C VAL A 691 8.05 -36.29 -10.51
N ALA A 692 8.44 -36.83 -11.66
CA ALA A 692 9.17 -38.08 -11.75
C ALA A 692 10.46 -38.09 -10.92
N ASP A 693 11.31 -37.08 -11.10
CA ASP A 693 12.63 -37.01 -10.46
C ASP A 693 12.53 -36.80 -8.95
N THR A 694 11.55 -36.01 -8.52
CA THR A 694 11.35 -35.70 -7.10
C THR A 694 10.72 -36.88 -6.37
N VAL A 695 9.68 -37.50 -6.95
CA VAL A 695 8.98 -38.64 -6.35
C VAL A 695 9.84 -39.91 -6.34
N ALA A 696 10.72 -40.10 -7.33
CA ALA A 696 11.65 -41.25 -7.33
C ALA A 696 12.55 -41.32 -6.08
N ARG A 697 12.83 -40.18 -5.43
CA ARG A 697 13.73 -40.07 -4.28
C ARG A 697 13.00 -39.99 -2.93
N SER A 698 11.67 -39.98 -2.92
CA SER A 698 10.91 -39.65 -1.71
C SER A 698 10.54 -40.86 -0.85
N GLY A 699 10.47 -42.06 -1.42
CA GLY A 699 10.05 -43.25 -0.69
C GLY A 699 8.68 -43.08 -0.03
N SER A 700 8.55 -43.46 1.25
CA SER A 700 7.30 -43.32 2.02
C SER A 700 6.84 -41.87 2.24
N ALA A 701 7.71 -40.87 2.00
CA ALA A 701 7.30 -39.47 2.09
C ALA A 701 6.26 -39.08 1.03
N TYR A 702 6.26 -39.76 -0.13
CA TYR A 702 5.23 -39.57 -1.16
C TYR A 702 3.82 -39.92 -0.65
N GLU A 703 3.71 -40.99 0.14
CA GLU A 703 2.42 -41.43 0.67
C GLU A 703 1.84 -40.39 1.62
N LEU A 704 2.65 -39.82 2.51
CA LEU A 704 2.22 -38.72 3.39
C LEU A 704 1.87 -37.45 2.61
N PHE A 705 2.63 -37.12 1.57
CA PHE A 705 2.32 -35.99 0.69
C PHE A 705 0.95 -36.17 0.00
N SER A 706 0.68 -37.36 -0.53
CA SER A 706 -0.63 -37.68 -1.14
C SER A 706 -1.76 -37.67 -0.10
N GLN A 707 -1.54 -38.25 1.09
CA GLN A 707 -2.48 -38.21 2.21
C GLN A 707 -2.79 -36.78 2.66
N ARG A 708 -1.79 -35.89 2.76
CA ARG A 708 -1.97 -34.47 3.14
C ARG A 708 -2.99 -33.75 2.26
N HIS A 709 -2.95 -34.01 0.96
CA HIS A 709 -3.88 -33.43 -0.02
C HIS A 709 -5.28 -34.04 0.05
N ALA A 710 -5.43 -35.21 0.66
CA ALA A 710 -6.69 -35.90 0.89
C ALA A 710 -7.23 -35.79 2.33
N LEU A 711 -6.51 -35.08 3.23
CA LEU A 711 -6.95 -34.88 4.61
C LEU A 711 -8.34 -34.23 4.65
N ASP A 712 -9.17 -34.71 5.58
CA ASP A 712 -10.44 -34.08 5.90
C ASP A 712 -10.23 -32.60 6.27
N PRO A 713 -10.87 -31.65 5.56
CA PRO A 713 -10.79 -30.24 5.88
C PRO A 713 -11.14 -29.92 7.33
N ALA A 714 -12.07 -30.64 7.95
CA ALA A 714 -12.45 -30.43 9.34
C ALA A 714 -11.30 -30.74 10.29
N ARG A 715 -10.58 -31.87 10.09
CA ARG A 715 -9.39 -32.23 10.88
C ARG A 715 -8.23 -31.28 10.65
N ALA A 716 -8.00 -30.89 9.40
CA ALA A 716 -6.86 -30.05 9.03
C ALA A 716 -7.00 -28.60 9.50
N MET A 717 -8.22 -28.06 9.42
CA MET A 717 -8.56 -26.68 9.81
C MET A 717 -9.01 -26.56 11.27
N ASP A 718 -9.00 -27.67 12.02
CA ASP A 718 -9.33 -27.68 13.44
C ASP A 718 -8.49 -26.64 14.20
N PRO A 719 -9.12 -25.65 14.86
CA PRO A 719 -8.39 -24.61 15.55
C PRO A 719 -7.69 -25.19 16.78
N VAL A 720 -6.38 -24.95 16.87
CA VAL A 720 -5.55 -25.33 18.01
C VAL A 720 -4.93 -24.10 18.64
N ASP A 721 -4.88 -24.12 19.96
CA ASP A 721 -4.31 -23.06 20.76
C ASP A 721 -2.83 -23.36 21.05
N ILE A 722 -1.94 -22.50 20.54
CA ILE A 722 -0.48 -22.63 20.63
C ILE A 722 0.08 -21.47 21.47
N ASP A 723 1.01 -21.78 22.37
CA ASP A 723 1.74 -20.77 23.14
C ASP A 723 2.56 -19.87 22.19
N ALA A 724 2.46 -18.55 22.33
CA ALA A 724 3.27 -17.62 21.53
C ALA A 724 4.78 -17.80 21.77
N ALA A 725 5.17 -18.24 22.97
CA ALA A 725 6.52 -18.58 23.36
C ALA A 725 6.78 -20.11 23.29
N VAL A 726 6.18 -20.80 22.30
CA VAL A 726 6.38 -22.25 22.07
C VAL A 726 7.86 -22.66 21.96
N ILE A 727 8.71 -21.74 21.49
CA ILE A 727 10.16 -21.86 21.51
C ILE A 727 10.79 -20.63 22.19
N SER A 728 12.05 -20.78 22.62
CA SER A 728 12.83 -19.70 23.25
C SER A 728 13.06 -18.50 22.32
N LEU A 729 13.32 -17.33 22.90
CA LEU A 729 13.70 -16.10 22.17
C LEU A 729 14.96 -16.32 21.33
N GLU A 730 15.92 -17.06 21.86
CA GLU A 730 17.15 -17.44 21.19
C GLU A 730 16.86 -18.34 19.98
N ALA A 731 15.94 -19.29 20.11
CA ALA A 731 15.52 -20.14 19.01
C ALA A 731 14.79 -19.35 17.92
N PHE A 732 13.93 -18.39 18.27
CA PHE A 732 13.33 -17.48 17.28
C PHE A 732 14.38 -16.68 16.52
N ALA A 733 15.33 -16.06 17.23
CA ALA A 733 16.40 -15.29 16.60
C ALA A 733 17.29 -16.17 15.70
N ALA A 734 17.60 -17.40 16.14
CA ALA A 734 18.36 -18.37 15.35
C ALA A 734 17.63 -18.80 14.07
N LEU A 735 16.30 -19.00 14.14
CA LEU A 735 15.49 -19.32 12.97
C LEU A 735 15.42 -18.14 11.98
N GLN A 736 15.24 -16.91 12.48
CA GLN A 736 15.30 -15.71 11.65
C GLN A 736 16.64 -15.62 10.90
N ASP A 737 17.76 -15.74 11.64
CA ASP A 737 19.11 -15.65 11.06
C ASP A 737 19.39 -16.79 10.08
N HIS A 738 18.93 -18.00 10.37
CA HIS A 738 19.06 -19.15 9.47
C HIS A 738 18.36 -18.92 8.14
N VAL A 739 17.10 -18.46 8.16
CA VAL A 739 16.35 -18.18 6.92
C VAL A 739 16.95 -17.00 6.17
N LEU A 740 17.43 -15.96 6.86
CA LEU A 740 18.19 -14.89 6.23
C LEU A 740 19.48 -15.38 5.57
N GLY A 741 20.15 -16.38 6.14
CA GLY A 741 21.26 -17.08 5.50
C GLY A 741 20.85 -17.74 4.19
N LEU A 742 19.66 -18.37 4.13
CA LEU A 742 19.10 -18.93 2.90
C LEU A 742 18.79 -17.85 1.85
N VAL A 743 18.22 -16.71 2.28
CA VAL A 743 17.97 -15.53 1.42
C VAL A 743 19.28 -15.07 0.76
N ASN A 744 20.32 -14.85 1.58
CA ASN A 744 21.62 -14.37 1.13
C ASN A 744 22.32 -15.35 0.20
N ASN A 745 22.32 -16.65 0.54
CA ASN A 745 22.94 -17.69 -0.28
C ASN A 745 22.30 -17.84 -1.66
N ARG A 746 21.03 -17.46 -1.80
CA ARG A 746 20.31 -17.45 -3.08
C ARG A 746 20.41 -16.13 -3.84
N GLY A 747 21.04 -15.10 -3.27
CA GLY A 747 21.14 -13.78 -3.90
C GLY A 747 19.79 -13.05 -4.04
N VAL A 748 18.85 -13.35 -3.14
CA VAL A 748 17.51 -12.72 -3.08
C VAL A 748 17.60 -11.47 -2.19
N ALA A 749 17.00 -10.36 -2.63
CA ALA A 749 16.90 -9.15 -1.81
C ALA A 749 15.55 -9.06 -1.08
N LEU A 750 15.51 -8.37 0.05
CA LEU A 750 14.29 -8.09 0.79
C LEU A 750 13.80 -6.67 0.49
N GLU A 751 12.51 -6.53 0.22
CA GLU A 751 11.85 -5.24 0.05
C GLU A 751 11.26 -4.83 1.41
N THR A 752 11.53 -3.61 1.85
CA THR A 752 10.97 -3.02 3.07
C THR A 752 10.12 -1.82 2.69
N LEU A 753 8.96 -1.69 3.33
CA LEU A 753 7.95 -0.69 3.01
C LEU A 753 7.57 0.04 4.29
N PRO A 754 8.37 1.05 4.71
CA PRO A 754 8.39 1.49 6.10
C PRO A 754 7.04 1.91 6.65
N THR A 755 6.31 2.78 5.94
CA THR A 755 4.98 3.22 6.40
C THR A 755 3.94 2.09 6.37
N SER A 756 3.95 1.24 5.34
CA SER A 756 3.05 0.08 5.23
C SER A 756 3.27 -0.91 6.37
N ASN A 757 4.53 -1.29 6.60
CA ASN A 757 4.92 -2.19 7.68
C ASN A 757 4.59 -1.61 9.07
N LEU A 758 4.71 -0.29 9.28
CA LEU A 758 4.27 0.37 10.52
C LEU A 758 2.75 0.25 10.75
N ARG A 759 1.93 0.26 9.69
CA ARG A 759 0.46 0.14 9.79
C ARG A 759 -0.01 -1.30 9.88
N ILE A 760 0.66 -2.22 9.21
CA ILE A 760 0.24 -3.62 9.11
C ILE A 760 0.84 -4.47 10.22
N SER A 761 2.08 -4.20 10.64
CA SER A 761 2.78 -5.05 11.61
C SER A 761 2.64 -4.56 13.05
N PHE A 762 3.43 -5.14 13.96
CA PHE A 762 3.36 -4.96 15.41
C PHE A 762 4.18 -3.77 15.94
N TYR A 763 4.26 -2.68 15.16
CA TYR A 763 5.04 -1.49 15.51
C TYR A 763 4.13 -0.35 15.93
N ASP A 764 4.50 0.38 16.98
CA ASP A 764 3.84 1.63 17.37
C ASP A 764 4.52 2.85 16.74
N GLU A 765 5.84 2.80 16.61
CA GLU A 765 6.63 3.89 16.06
C GLU A 765 7.64 3.41 15.02
N MET A 766 8.01 4.29 14.09
CA MET A 766 8.95 3.95 13.02
C MET A 766 10.30 3.48 13.55
N ALA A 767 10.73 3.91 14.74
CA ALA A 767 12.01 3.50 15.34
C ALA A 767 12.08 2.01 15.74
N GLU A 768 10.94 1.35 15.93
CA GLU A 768 10.86 -0.08 16.25
C GLU A 768 10.98 -0.98 15.00
N HIS A 769 10.92 -0.38 13.81
CA HIS A 769 10.85 -1.10 12.55
C HIS A 769 12.06 -2.03 12.34
N HIS A 770 11.80 -3.25 11.84
CA HIS A 770 12.82 -4.27 11.59
C HIS A 770 13.98 -3.86 10.66
N LEU A 771 13.82 -2.80 9.86
CA LEU A 771 14.88 -2.26 9.00
C LEU A 771 16.13 -1.96 9.83
N TYR A 772 15.98 -1.42 11.03
CA TYR A 772 17.11 -1.06 11.88
C TYR A 772 17.83 -2.28 12.47
N ARG A 773 17.14 -3.44 12.61
CA ARG A 773 17.80 -4.72 12.91
C ARG A 773 18.59 -5.24 11.72
N TRP A 774 18.05 -5.16 10.51
CA TRP A 774 18.78 -5.55 9.29
C TRP A 774 19.99 -4.65 9.00
N LEU A 775 19.91 -3.36 9.34
CA LEU A 775 21.05 -2.44 9.30
C LEU A 775 22.06 -2.70 10.43
N GLY A 776 21.66 -3.46 11.46
CA GLY A 776 22.47 -3.81 12.62
C GLY A 776 22.68 -2.68 13.61
N LEU A 777 21.69 -1.80 13.74
CA LEU A 777 21.66 -0.68 14.68
C LEU A 777 20.98 -1.04 16.00
N VAL A 778 20.16 -2.09 16.00
CA VAL A 778 19.46 -2.63 17.17
C VAL A 778 19.55 -4.16 17.20
N GLY A 779 19.43 -4.72 18.40
CA GLY A 779 19.47 -6.17 18.63
C GLY A 779 18.10 -6.85 18.48
N PRO A 780 18.01 -8.18 18.71
CA PRO A 780 19.11 -9.15 18.74
C PRO A 780 19.92 -9.15 17.44
N VAL A 781 21.21 -9.46 17.52
CA VAL A 781 22.14 -9.40 16.37
C VAL A 781 21.70 -10.36 15.27
N ILE A 782 21.65 -9.86 14.05
CA ILE A 782 21.49 -10.64 12.82
C ILE A 782 22.88 -10.77 12.18
N VAL A 783 23.39 -12.00 12.11
CA VAL A 783 24.68 -12.34 11.48
C VAL A 783 24.53 -12.27 9.97
N ASN A 784 23.47 -12.87 9.44
CA ASN A 784 23.15 -12.94 8.02
C ASN A 784 22.36 -11.70 7.57
N ARG A 785 22.95 -10.50 7.63
CA ARG A 785 22.26 -9.25 7.24
C ARG A 785 21.82 -9.30 5.77
N PRO A 786 20.54 -9.04 5.45
CA PRO A 786 20.03 -9.12 4.08
C PRO A 786 20.46 -7.92 3.23
N THR A 787 20.35 -8.09 1.91
CA THR A 787 20.30 -6.95 0.99
C THR A 787 18.89 -6.35 0.99
N ILE A 788 18.78 -5.03 1.16
CA ILE A 788 17.50 -4.36 1.43
C ILE A 788 17.21 -3.35 0.32
N CYS A 789 16.00 -3.40 -0.21
CA CYS A 789 15.42 -2.42 -1.14
C CYS A 789 14.24 -1.72 -0.47
N VAL A 790 14.05 -0.42 -0.70
CA VAL A 790 12.94 0.36 -0.11
C VAL A 790 11.86 0.59 -1.17
N GLY A 791 10.59 0.45 -0.79
CA GLY A 791 9.42 0.80 -1.62
C GLY A 791 8.34 1.55 -0.84
N SER A 792 7.30 2.02 -1.55
CA SER A 792 6.23 2.85 -0.97
C SER A 792 4.84 2.21 -0.92
N ASP A 793 4.69 1.01 -1.48
CA ASP A 793 3.47 0.18 -1.43
C ASP A 793 2.27 0.82 -2.14
N ASP A 794 1.20 1.12 -1.40
CA ASP A 794 0.04 1.91 -1.79
C ASP A 794 0.18 3.36 -1.25
N PRO A 795 0.97 4.24 -1.91
CA PRO A 795 1.32 5.55 -1.36
C PRO A 795 0.12 6.47 -1.07
N GLY A 796 -1.00 6.26 -1.77
CA GLY A 796 -2.24 7.00 -1.55
C GLY A 796 -3.04 6.50 -0.34
N ILE A 797 -2.97 5.21 0.00
CA ILE A 797 -3.61 4.62 1.19
C ILE A 797 -2.78 4.92 2.44
N PHE A 798 -1.45 4.89 2.34
CA PHE A 798 -0.55 5.16 3.45
C PHE A 798 -0.15 6.64 3.62
N ALA A 799 -0.66 7.52 2.74
CA ALA A 799 -0.34 8.96 2.70
C ALA A 799 1.18 9.23 2.70
N THR A 800 1.89 8.59 1.77
CA THR A 800 3.35 8.66 1.65
C THR A 800 3.78 8.71 0.18
N ASN A 801 5.09 8.79 -0.06
CA ASN A 801 5.74 8.55 -1.35
C ASN A 801 7.17 8.07 -1.08
N LEU A 802 7.85 7.53 -2.11
CA LEU A 802 9.20 6.99 -1.92
C LEU A 802 10.18 8.00 -1.31
N ARG A 803 10.12 9.28 -1.70
CA ARG A 803 10.99 10.31 -1.11
C ARG A 803 10.75 10.44 0.40
N ASN A 804 9.49 10.38 0.84
CA ASN A 804 9.12 10.43 2.25
C ASN A 804 9.53 9.15 3.02
N GLU A 805 9.49 7.97 2.38
CA GLU A 805 10.04 6.74 2.97
C GLU A 805 11.55 6.90 3.27
N TYR A 806 12.33 7.44 2.33
CA TYR A 806 13.75 7.71 2.59
C TYR A 806 13.96 8.80 3.65
N ALA A 807 13.12 9.84 3.64
CA ALA A 807 13.21 10.92 4.62
C ALA A 807 12.90 10.44 6.05
N VAL A 808 11.93 9.54 6.23
CA VAL A 808 11.57 9.02 7.57
C VAL A 808 12.66 8.10 8.09
N ILE A 809 13.24 7.26 7.22
CA ILE A 809 14.43 6.46 7.56
C ILE A 809 15.58 7.37 8.01
N GLY A 810 15.90 8.39 7.21
CA GLY A 810 16.97 9.35 7.54
C GLY A 810 16.75 10.05 8.88
N SER A 811 15.51 10.48 9.13
CA SER A 811 15.09 11.13 10.37
C SER A 811 15.33 10.22 11.58
N VAL A 812 14.91 8.95 11.53
CA VAL A 812 15.15 8.00 12.63
C VAL A 812 16.64 7.72 12.83
N LEU A 813 17.42 7.54 11.76
CA LEU A 813 18.88 7.35 11.84
C LEU A 813 19.57 8.49 12.61
N ARG A 814 19.16 9.73 12.37
CA ARG A 814 19.74 10.91 13.04
C ARG A 814 19.19 11.13 14.44
N HIS A 815 17.87 11.08 14.64
CA HIS A 815 17.27 11.46 15.92
C HIS A 815 17.27 10.32 16.95
N ARG A 816 17.00 9.08 16.52
CA ARG A 816 16.93 7.93 17.43
C ARG A 816 18.28 7.26 17.59
N PHE A 817 19.00 7.02 16.49
CA PHE A 817 20.28 6.31 16.48
C PHE A 817 21.50 7.23 16.56
N LYS A 818 21.28 8.55 16.60
CA LYS A 818 22.33 9.58 16.78
C LYS A 818 23.45 9.51 15.74
N LEU A 819 23.17 8.97 14.54
CA LEU A 819 24.12 9.01 13.44
C LEU A 819 24.31 10.44 12.95
N THR A 820 25.53 10.75 12.51
CA THR A 820 25.82 12.01 11.83
C THR A 820 25.07 12.10 10.50
N SER A 821 24.89 13.32 9.98
CA SER A 821 24.27 13.51 8.66
C SER A 821 24.98 12.71 7.57
N ALA A 822 26.32 12.68 7.58
CA ALA A 822 27.10 11.93 6.59
C ALA A 822 26.89 10.41 6.70
N GLU A 823 26.77 9.86 7.91
CA GLU A 823 26.48 8.43 8.12
C GLU A 823 25.06 8.06 7.68
N ALA A 824 24.08 8.89 8.01
CA ALA A 824 22.70 8.69 7.57
C ALA A 824 22.61 8.74 6.04
N THR A 825 23.23 9.72 5.39
CA THR A 825 23.26 9.82 3.91
C THR A 825 23.93 8.60 3.28
N ARG A 826 25.05 8.11 3.81
CA ARG A 826 25.68 6.88 3.30
C ARG A 826 24.76 5.66 3.41
N THR A 827 24.01 5.54 4.49
CA THR A 827 23.02 4.47 4.66
C THR A 827 21.89 4.58 3.66
N LEU A 828 21.30 5.78 3.49
CA LEU A 828 20.25 6.03 2.49
C LEU A 828 20.76 5.76 1.06
N GLU A 829 21.97 6.19 0.74
CA GLU A 829 22.56 5.95 -0.58
C GLU A 829 22.78 4.47 -0.84
N LYS A 830 23.23 3.70 0.16
CA LYS A 830 23.35 2.24 0.08
C LYS A 830 21.99 1.57 -0.19
N LEU A 831 20.94 1.98 0.51
CA LEU A 831 19.59 1.45 0.29
C LEU A 831 19.09 1.73 -1.14
N ASN A 832 19.34 2.93 -1.65
CA ASN A 832 18.97 3.29 -3.02
C ASN A 832 19.82 2.55 -4.07
N ASP A 833 21.11 2.36 -3.81
CA ASP A 833 22.00 1.58 -4.69
C ASP A 833 21.62 0.10 -4.73
N ASN A 834 21.19 -0.48 -3.60
CA ASN A 834 20.60 -1.82 -3.60
C ASN A 834 19.36 -1.86 -4.50
N GLY A 835 18.47 -0.87 -4.37
CA GLY A 835 17.31 -0.72 -5.25
C GLY A 835 17.72 -0.70 -6.73
N ARG A 836 18.72 0.11 -7.09
CA ARG A 836 19.26 0.16 -8.46
C ARG A 836 19.83 -1.18 -8.92
N VAL A 837 20.52 -1.92 -8.07
CA VAL A 837 21.18 -3.20 -8.42
C VAL A 837 20.17 -4.34 -8.55
N HIS A 838 19.13 -4.36 -7.71
CA HIS A 838 18.15 -5.44 -7.63
C HIS A 838 16.83 -5.17 -8.36
N ARG A 839 16.75 -4.08 -9.12
CA ARG A 839 15.60 -3.78 -9.98
C ARG A 839 15.44 -4.79 -11.11
N PHE A 840 14.21 -5.05 -11.53
CA PHE A 840 13.90 -6.00 -12.59
C PHE A 840 14.11 -5.34 -13.95
N VAL A 841 15.13 -5.80 -14.68
CA VAL A 841 15.49 -5.34 -16.02
C VAL A 841 15.62 -6.52 -16.99
N PRO A 842 15.44 -6.30 -18.31
CA PRO A 842 15.64 -7.34 -19.31
C PRO A 842 17.05 -7.95 -19.27
N PRO A 843 17.20 -9.27 -19.49
CA PRO A 843 18.51 -9.92 -19.58
C PRO A 843 19.38 -9.27 -20.69
N GLY A 844 20.65 -8.99 -20.39
CA GLY A 844 21.59 -8.39 -21.35
C GLY A 844 21.67 -6.85 -21.31
N VAL A 845 20.79 -6.17 -20.58
CA VAL A 845 20.93 -4.74 -20.24
C VAL A 845 21.85 -4.60 -19.02
N GLY A 846 23.06 -5.15 -19.12
CA GLY A 846 24.09 -5.04 -18.08
C GLY A 846 24.75 -3.67 -18.10
N PHE A 847 24.93 -3.08 -16.91
CA PHE A 847 25.54 -1.77 -16.62
C PHE A 847 26.46 -1.22 -17.74
N LYS A 848 25.99 -0.19 -18.46
CA LYS A 848 26.95 0.75 -19.07
C LYS A 848 27.68 1.41 -17.90
N ARG A 849 28.98 1.14 -17.77
CA ARG A 849 29.86 1.92 -16.88
C ARG A 849 29.58 3.41 -17.11
N PRO A 850 29.59 4.26 -16.08
CA PRO A 850 29.64 5.69 -16.28
C PRO A 850 30.76 5.95 -17.28
N ARG A 851 30.46 6.66 -18.38
CA ARG A 851 31.55 7.19 -19.20
C ARG A 851 32.24 8.20 -18.30
N ASP A 852 33.49 7.93 -17.95
CA ASP A 852 34.36 8.94 -17.38
C ASP A 852 34.38 10.11 -18.37
N THR A 853 33.73 11.21 -18.01
CA THR A 853 33.87 12.54 -18.63
C THR A 853 34.18 13.53 -17.54
#